data_AF-A0A179F559-F1
#
_entry.id   AF-A0A179F559-F1
#
_cell.length_a   1.000
_cell.length_b   1.000
_cell.length_c   1.000
_cell.angle_alpha   90.00
_cell.angle_beta   90.00
_cell.angle_gamma   90.00
#
_symmetry.space_group_name_H-M   'P 1'
#
loop_
_entity.id
_entity.type
_entity.pdbx_description
1 polymer ?
#
loop_
_entity_poly.entity_id
_entity_poly.type
_entity_poly.pdbx_seq_one_letter_code
_entity_poly.pdbx_strand_id
1 'polypeptide(L)'
;MSRQQRGPGTTLANTAISTVPGTTTTTYSGSTVPLPVARRQHNNASGFVASPVRQQGWVTVKEGSFITAWKDRYLVLRKEWLDFCKSEGGKSAYTLFLSDVVGVGRVETGTPILEIKRRGNCSSTSPGEKEGEFRVMHLRTKTEDDLYKWIDCIYMACPGLGGVSNPTNFSHAIHVGFNPGSKEFVGLPHEWVQLLSASAITKEDYARNPQAVIEAVDFYSDLTKKTDNPEEYLALSPTSANRLLEELTEDPDIDAIAATSANISSAPRANAYLPQGANSKLTFQQHEQRRERSQERVPNLPIENLSISNTESSSRVAPNARQDIQPLRPAPLAPKLRRVPPQPVRPAADQSPTKTVPDKSTLEVSVTRPEQVSKPAQDPTLTAIPVPSKRRQAVRHLTTSEAELISKLQAVVSAGNPDHSYSRQRKIGQGASGSVYVAKIKDTAVGVAQDIMLERGLNARVAIKEMSLARQPRKELLVDEIMIMKENRHENIINFLDAFLVNDNRQLWVVIEYIDGGALNDIIDNNLTIPERHMATICRETCQGLQHLHSRRIIHRDIKSDNVLMDSRGHIKITDFGFCAKLNERRSKRATMVGTTYWMAPEVVKQKNYSYKIDVWSLGIMAIEMAEMEPPYMDEEPLRALYLIATSGTPPLRHAAKHSPLLKSFLARCLRVDVEQRASTDELLDHEFLNSGGSQETPDTEVPHIRTYFYIGGEYAKDEKGGHFFRDQMYVEKLVPAQGVTQKIPIIMMHGNCMTGTNFLNKPDGGRGWASDFLLQGYEVYIIDQPLRGRSAWHPGDGVPSPSTYSAELMQDRFTAPKRAMQWPQAAKHTQWPGTGIMGDPIFDAFYASTVQFINNETYLQIRTQKAGASLLDRIGKPVILLGHSQAGAYPPLITDIRPHLVHAMILLEPKGPPFQEAVFSAAKTRPWGIVDAPITYDPPVVDPDRDFVKVKHPPAGADLSECVLQAREPPPRRLKNLVDTPILVVTAEASYHAVYDYCTVEFLRQAGCGRVEHMELGRMGIRGNGHMMFLERNSGEIQKVVEEWIQKL
;
A
#
# COMPACT_ATOMS: atom_id res chain seq x y z
N MET A 1 -19.09 69.74 -13.77
CA MET A 1 -17.97 70.60 -14.18
C MET A 1 -16.75 69.69 -14.33
N SER A 2 -16.48 69.09 -15.51
CA SER A 2 -15.71 69.63 -16.65
C SER A 2 -14.27 70.05 -16.29
N ARG A 3 -13.18 69.75 -17.01
CA ARG A 3 -12.80 68.88 -18.15
C ARG A 3 -11.35 69.33 -18.48
N GLN A 4 -10.44 68.43 -18.89
CA GLN A 4 -9.38 68.61 -19.92
C GLN A 4 -8.38 67.44 -19.80
N GLN A 5 -8.36 66.40 -20.64
CA GLN A 5 -8.14 66.22 -22.10
C GLN A 5 -6.76 66.63 -22.65
N ARG A 6 -5.97 65.61 -23.02
CA ARG A 6 -5.37 65.41 -24.36
C ARG A 6 -5.37 63.91 -24.69
N GLY A 7 -5.84 63.53 -25.88
CA GLY A 7 -5.65 62.19 -26.51
C GLY A 7 -4.61 62.28 -27.64
N PRO A 8 -4.57 61.35 -28.63
CA PRO A 8 -5.40 60.16 -28.85
C PRO A 8 -4.64 58.86 -29.20
N GLY A 9 -5.35 57.74 -29.22
CA GLY A 9 -4.86 56.50 -29.85
C GLY A 9 -5.64 55.24 -29.46
N THR A 10 -6.88 55.09 -29.97
CA THR A 10 -7.50 53.87 -30.55
C THR A 10 -7.01 52.49 -30.04
N THR A 11 -7.84 51.54 -29.52
CA THR A 11 -9.26 51.21 -29.77
C THR A 11 -9.82 50.30 -28.64
N LEU A 12 -11.11 50.48 -28.34
CA LEU A 12 -12.09 49.62 -27.62
C LEU A 12 -12.21 48.19 -28.23
N ALA A 13 -12.82 47.14 -27.66
CA ALA A 13 -13.51 46.82 -26.41
C ALA A 13 -13.73 45.28 -26.34
N ASN A 14 -14.10 44.80 -25.15
CA ASN A 14 -14.72 43.49 -24.85
C ASN A 14 -15.84 43.08 -25.83
N THR A 15 -16.08 41.78 -26.06
CA THR A 15 -17.20 40.94 -25.57
C THR A 15 -17.11 39.53 -26.20
N ALA A 16 -17.79 38.55 -25.60
CA ALA A 16 -17.63 37.09 -25.77
C ALA A 16 -18.33 36.43 -26.99
N ILE A 17 -17.96 35.14 -27.18
CA ILE A 17 -18.64 34.01 -27.90
C ILE A 17 -18.30 33.77 -29.40
N SER A 18 -17.79 32.53 -29.66
CA SER A 18 -18.02 31.62 -30.83
C SER A 18 -16.86 31.22 -31.78
N THR A 19 -16.67 29.90 -31.93
CA THR A 19 -16.37 29.06 -33.14
C THR A 19 -15.12 29.24 -34.04
N VAL A 20 -14.20 28.26 -33.93
CA VAL A 20 -13.41 27.43 -34.91
C VAL A 20 -13.45 27.81 -36.42
N PRO A 21 -12.32 27.86 -37.19
CA PRO A 21 -11.57 26.71 -37.83
C PRO A 21 -10.03 26.90 -37.90
N GLY A 22 -9.12 25.97 -38.23
CA GLY A 22 -9.08 24.59 -38.73
C GLY A 22 -7.59 24.20 -38.94
N THR A 23 -7.21 22.94 -38.67
CA THR A 23 -6.61 21.93 -39.59
C THR A 23 -5.13 22.05 -39.99
N THR A 24 -4.35 21.01 -39.63
CA THR A 24 -3.58 20.21 -40.61
C THR A 24 -3.57 18.73 -40.18
N THR A 25 -4.31 17.91 -40.92
CA THR A 25 -4.29 16.44 -40.92
C THR A 25 -3.95 16.02 -42.33
N THR A 26 -2.97 15.14 -42.52
CA THR A 26 -2.70 14.50 -43.83
C THR A 26 -3.38 13.13 -43.86
N THR A 27 -4.41 13.03 -44.71
CA THR A 27 -5.11 11.82 -45.14
C THR A 27 -4.32 11.07 -46.22
N TYR A 28 -4.34 9.73 -46.19
CA TYR A 28 -4.50 8.94 -47.40
C TYR A 28 -5.46 7.77 -47.15
N SER A 29 -6.52 7.73 -47.96
CA SER A 29 -7.70 6.87 -47.89
C SER A 29 -7.60 5.71 -48.88
N GLY A 30 -8.16 4.54 -48.55
CA GLY A 30 -8.46 3.51 -49.55
C GLY A 30 -8.99 2.19 -48.99
N SER A 31 -10.30 1.97 -49.09
CA SER A 31 -11.03 0.70 -49.00
C SER A 31 -12.29 0.91 -49.87
N THR A 32 -12.76 0.07 -50.80
CA THR A 32 -12.87 -1.41 -50.90
C THR A 32 -13.17 -1.85 -52.37
N VAL A 33 -12.59 -2.99 -52.83
CA VAL A 33 -13.11 -4.21 -53.54
C VAL A 33 -14.27 -4.07 -54.59
N PRO A 34 -14.28 -4.69 -55.83
CA PRO A 34 -14.29 -6.17 -56.08
C PRO A 34 -13.66 -6.78 -57.38
N LEU A 35 -13.57 -8.12 -57.35
CA LEU A 35 -13.11 -9.21 -58.27
C LEU A 35 -13.91 -9.35 -59.63
N PRO A 36 -13.75 -10.37 -60.54
CA PRO A 36 -12.63 -11.19 -61.09
C PRO A 36 -12.66 -11.44 -62.66
N VAL A 37 -11.72 -12.26 -63.18
CA VAL A 37 -11.74 -13.16 -64.39
C VAL A 37 -11.20 -12.71 -65.78
N ALA A 38 -10.23 -13.50 -66.27
CA ALA A 38 -9.77 -13.81 -67.66
C ALA A 38 -9.12 -12.67 -68.50
N ARG A 39 -8.10 -12.87 -69.35
CA ARG A 39 -7.73 -14.01 -70.21
C ARG A 39 -6.26 -13.82 -70.67
N ARG A 40 -5.49 -14.91 -70.75
CA ARG A 40 -4.14 -14.94 -71.39
C ARG A 40 -4.24 -14.62 -72.88
N GLN A 41 -3.37 -13.73 -73.38
CA GLN A 41 -2.82 -13.79 -74.75
C GLN A 41 -1.34 -13.39 -74.74
N HIS A 42 -0.52 -14.18 -75.42
CA HIS A 42 0.91 -14.02 -75.63
C HIS A 42 1.23 -12.80 -76.50
N ASN A 43 2.33 -12.09 -76.21
CA ASN A 43 3.40 -11.82 -77.19
C ASN A 43 4.63 -11.13 -76.57
N ASN A 44 5.80 -11.69 -76.90
CA ASN A 44 7.15 -11.12 -77.05
C ASN A 44 7.67 -9.97 -76.17
N ALA A 45 8.71 -10.32 -75.41
CA ALA A 45 9.99 -9.62 -75.24
C ALA A 45 9.99 -8.09 -75.06
N SER A 46 10.03 -7.63 -73.81
CA SER A 46 10.98 -6.62 -73.27
C SER A 46 10.49 -6.11 -71.90
N GLY A 47 11.40 -6.06 -70.91
CA GLY A 47 11.18 -5.35 -69.64
C GLY A 47 10.70 -6.21 -68.47
N PHE A 48 11.60 -6.98 -67.85
CA PHE A 48 11.40 -7.38 -66.46
C PHE A 48 11.67 -6.16 -65.57
N VAL A 49 10.62 -5.67 -64.92
CA VAL A 49 10.67 -4.66 -63.87
C VAL A 49 11.65 -5.11 -62.78
N ALA A 50 12.55 -4.21 -62.37
CA ALA A 50 13.62 -4.51 -61.43
C ALA A 50 13.07 -5.00 -60.07
N SER A 51 13.16 -6.31 -59.82
CA SER A 51 12.97 -6.87 -58.48
C SER A 51 14.15 -6.45 -57.59
N PRO A 52 13.91 -6.07 -56.31
CA PRO A 52 14.98 -5.66 -55.41
C PRO A 52 16.03 -6.76 -55.28
N VAL A 53 17.30 -6.38 -55.42
CA VAL A 53 18.45 -7.27 -55.27
C VAL A 53 18.61 -7.59 -53.78
N ARG A 54 18.60 -8.88 -53.44
CA ARG A 54 18.76 -9.36 -52.05
C ARG A 54 20.22 -9.52 -51.66
N GLN A 55 21.07 -9.93 -52.59
CA GLN A 55 22.51 -10.15 -52.39
C GLN A 55 23.21 -10.12 -53.76
N GLN A 56 24.42 -9.55 -53.84
CA GLN A 56 25.23 -9.55 -55.06
C GLN A 56 26.72 -9.64 -54.76
N GLY A 57 27.50 -10.23 -55.67
CA GLY A 57 28.96 -10.37 -55.50
C GLY A 57 29.63 -11.31 -56.48
N TRP A 58 30.97 -11.29 -56.52
CA TRP A 58 31.78 -12.14 -57.40
C TRP A 58 31.95 -13.55 -56.84
N VAL A 59 31.70 -14.54 -57.69
CA VAL A 59 31.90 -15.97 -57.40
C VAL A 59 32.52 -16.67 -58.60
N THR A 60 33.31 -17.71 -58.37
CA THR A 60 33.88 -18.50 -59.45
C THR A 60 33.05 -19.77 -59.64
N VAL A 61 32.43 -19.96 -60.82
CA VAL A 61 31.51 -21.06 -61.10
C VAL A 61 32.18 -22.12 -61.96
N LYS A 62 31.94 -23.40 -61.66
CA LYS A 62 32.41 -24.54 -62.47
C LYS A 62 31.46 -24.79 -63.64
N GLU A 63 31.90 -24.51 -64.88
CA GLU A 63 31.09 -24.69 -66.09
C GLU A 63 31.60 -25.87 -66.96
N GLY A 64 30.96 -27.06 -66.89
CA GLY A 64 31.09 -28.14 -67.90
C GLY A 64 31.67 -29.48 -67.44
N SER A 65 31.36 -30.56 -68.21
CA SER A 65 31.69 -31.97 -67.91
C SER A 65 32.92 -32.54 -68.64
N PHE A 66 33.65 -31.80 -69.49
CA PHE A 66 34.77 -32.40 -70.26
C PHE A 66 36.10 -31.63 -70.28
N ILE A 67 36.18 -30.38 -69.79
CA ILE A 67 37.43 -29.72 -69.35
C ILE A 67 37.02 -28.76 -68.21
N THR A 68 37.54 -28.93 -66.99
CA THR A 68 37.12 -28.17 -65.80
C THR A 68 37.58 -26.72 -65.82
N ALA A 69 36.85 -25.84 -66.51
CA ALA A 69 37.10 -24.40 -66.49
C ALA A 69 36.27 -23.71 -65.39
N TRP A 70 36.95 -23.25 -64.35
CA TRP A 70 36.40 -22.31 -63.36
C TRP A 70 36.34 -20.92 -63.98
N LYS A 71 35.19 -20.24 -63.92
CA LYS A 71 35.03 -18.89 -64.49
C LYS A 71 34.38 -17.95 -63.49
N ASP A 72 34.91 -16.74 -63.41
CA ASP A 72 34.35 -15.69 -62.56
C ASP A 72 33.03 -15.16 -63.13
N ARG A 73 32.05 -15.04 -62.25
CA ARG A 73 30.70 -14.54 -62.53
C ARG A 73 30.29 -13.58 -61.43
N TYR A 74 29.54 -12.55 -61.80
CA TYR A 74 28.89 -11.67 -60.86
C TYR A 74 27.49 -12.21 -60.56
N LEU A 75 27.28 -12.68 -59.35
CA LEU A 75 26.06 -13.32 -58.91
C LEU A 75 25.09 -12.26 -58.38
N VAL A 76 23.82 -12.31 -58.80
CA VAL A 76 22.77 -11.38 -58.35
C VAL A 76 21.54 -12.16 -57.94
N LEU A 77 21.26 -12.22 -56.63
CA LEU A 77 20.09 -12.88 -56.06
C LEU A 77 18.89 -11.91 -56.06
N ARG A 78 17.79 -12.33 -56.66
CA ARG A 78 16.52 -11.60 -56.67
C ARG A 78 15.45 -12.38 -55.91
N LYS A 79 14.22 -11.86 -55.89
CA LYS A 79 13.09 -12.44 -55.15
C LYS A 79 12.77 -13.89 -55.57
N GLU A 80 12.88 -14.21 -56.87
CA GLU A 80 12.41 -15.50 -57.41
C GLU A 80 13.47 -16.26 -58.24
N TRP A 81 14.61 -15.64 -58.55
CA TRP A 81 15.70 -16.26 -59.32
C TRP A 81 17.08 -15.67 -58.98
N LEU A 82 18.12 -16.36 -59.42
CA LEU A 82 19.54 -16.05 -59.25
C LEU A 82 20.18 -15.88 -60.64
N ASP A 83 20.71 -14.69 -60.92
CA ASP A 83 21.34 -14.34 -62.19
C ASP A 83 22.87 -14.45 -62.10
N PHE A 84 23.50 -15.01 -63.14
CA PHE A 84 24.95 -15.13 -63.27
C PHE A 84 25.46 -14.23 -64.38
N CYS A 85 25.94 -13.04 -64.04
CA CYS A 85 26.36 -12.02 -65.01
C CYS A 85 27.85 -12.14 -65.36
N LYS A 86 28.22 -11.77 -66.60
CA LYS A 86 29.64 -11.71 -67.03
C LYS A 86 30.37 -10.47 -66.54
N SER A 87 29.63 -9.42 -66.17
CA SER A 87 30.13 -8.15 -65.64
C SER A 87 29.12 -7.57 -64.66
N GLU A 88 29.54 -6.68 -63.77
CA GLU A 88 28.64 -5.95 -62.86
C GLU A 88 27.61 -5.16 -63.69
N GLY A 89 26.31 -5.40 -63.44
CA GLY A 89 25.21 -4.79 -64.21
C GLY A 89 25.02 -5.32 -65.65
N GLY A 90 25.78 -6.31 -66.10
CA GLY A 90 25.66 -6.90 -67.43
C GLY A 90 24.48 -7.88 -67.59
N LYS A 91 24.15 -8.27 -68.84
CA LYS A 91 23.15 -9.31 -69.12
C LYS A 91 23.55 -10.65 -68.48
N SER A 92 22.57 -11.37 -67.94
CA SER A 92 22.79 -12.70 -67.34
C SER A 92 23.27 -13.69 -68.40
N ALA A 93 24.34 -14.43 -68.08
CA ALA A 93 24.83 -15.54 -68.89
C ALA A 93 23.89 -16.76 -68.79
N TYR A 94 23.32 -16.97 -67.59
CA TYR A 94 22.24 -17.92 -67.32
C TYR A 94 21.53 -17.51 -66.04
N THR A 95 20.30 -17.99 -65.89
CA THR A 95 19.41 -17.70 -64.76
C THR A 95 18.95 -19.00 -64.13
N LEU A 96 18.99 -19.05 -62.80
CA LEU A 96 18.50 -20.15 -61.98
C LEU A 96 17.27 -19.70 -61.20
N PHE A 97 16.10 -20.27 -61.48
CA PHE A 97 14.89 -20.02 -60.70
C PHE A 97 14.97 -20.72 -59.35
N LEU A 98 14.67 -20.01 -58.27
CA LEU A 98 14.81 -20.52 -56.90
C LEU A 98 13.77 -21.60 -56.58
N SER A 99 12.66 -21.64 -57.32
CA SER A 99 11.68 -22.73 -57.26
C SER A 99 12.24 -24.09 -57.69
N ASP A 100 13.30 -24.09 -58.48
CA ASP A 100 13.89 -25.30 -59.06
C ASP A 100 14.97 -25.91 -58.17
N VAL A 101 15.41 -25.17 -57.14
CA VAL A 101 16.49 -25.55 -56.22
C VAL A 101 15.93 -26.48 -55.13
N VAL A 102 16.58 -27.63 -54.97
CA VAL A 102 16.20 -28.69 -54.02
C VAL A 102 17.24 -28.92 -52.92
N GLY A 103 18.41 -28.30 -53.04
CA GLY A 103 19.51 -28.43 -52.09
C GLY A 103 20.53 -27.33 -52.27
N VAL A 104 21.02 -26.78 -51.16
CA VAL A 104 22.19 -25.89 -51.11
C VAL A 104 23.03 -26.32 -49.93
N GLY A 105 24.33 -26.51 -50.13
CA GLY A 105 25.21 -27.03 -49.07
C GLY A 105 26.67 -26.68 -49.29
N ARG A 106 27.49 -26.93 -48.27
CA ARG A 106 28.94 -26.80 -48.35
C ARG A 106 29.54 -28.12 -48.83
N VAL A 107 30.55 -28.05 -49.70
CA VAL A 107 31.38 -29.22 -50.05
C VAL A 107 32.58 -29.29 -49.09
N GLU A 108 32.79 -30.44 -48.45
CA GLU A 108 33.90 -30.71 -47.52
C GLU A 108 35.26 -30.80 -48.24
N THR A 109 35.71 -29.67 -48.77
CA THR A 109 37.05 -29.47 -49.31
C THR A 109 37.71 -28.33 -48.54
N GLY A 110 39.03 -28.31 -48.39
CA GLY A 110 39.76 -27.23 -47.70
C GLY A 110 39.66 -25.85 -48.36
N THR A 111 38.86 -25.73 -49.43
CA THR A 111 38.56 -24.49 -50.16
C THR A 111 37.07 -24.18 -50.05
N PRO A 112 36.66 -22.91 -49.88
CA PRO A 112 35.26 -22.54 -49.67
C PRO A 112 34.45 -22.69 -50.98
N ILE A 113 33.84 -23.87 -51.15
CA ILE A 113 33.01 -24.24 -52.30
C ILE A 113 31.60 -24.60 -51.81
N LEU A 114 30.58 -23.92 -52.35
CA LEU A 114 29.18 -24.24 -52.13
C LEU A 114 28.58 -24.97 -53.35
N GLU A 115 27.68 -25.88 -53.06
CA GLU A 115 26.96 -26.72 -54.02
C GLU A 115 25.50 -26.29 -54.08
N ILE A 116 24.97 -26.15 -55.30
CA ILE A 116 23.54 -25.90 -55.54
C ILE A 116 22.99 -27.05 -56.38
N LYS A 117 22.02 -27.77 -55.84
CA LYS A 117 21.34 -28.91 -56.47
C LYS A 117 19.94 -28.48 -56.92
N ARG A 118 19.62 -28.71 -58.20
CA ARG A 118 18.32 -28.37 -58.82
C ARG A 118 17.71 -29.57 -59.56
N ARG A 119 16.40 -29.56 -59.80
CA ARG A 119 15.75 -30.59 -60.64
C ARG A 119 16.21 -30.51 -62.10
N GLY A 120 16.32 -31.64 -62.79
CA GLY A 120 16.87 -31.73 -64.14
C GLY A 120 15.93 -31.25 -65.27
N ASN A 121 14.61 -31.32 -65.08
CA ASN A 121 13.58 -31.01 -66.09
C ASN A 121 12.85 -29.69 -65.79
N CYS A 122 13.56 -28.56 -65.74
CA CYS A 122 12.98 -27.26 -65.38
C CYS A 122 13.48 -26.10 -66.25
N SER A 123 12.85 -24.92 -66.10
CA SER A 123 13.06 -23.71 -66.91
C SER A 123 14.41 -23.01 -66.68
N SER A 124 15.19 -23.44 -65.69
CA SER A 124 16.50 -22.85 -65.37
C SER A 124 17.59 -23.23 -66.38
N THR A 125 18.33 -22.22 -66.87
CA THR A 125 19.38 -22.36 -67.91
C THR A 125 20.79 -22.55 -67.35
N SER A 126 20.94 -22.69 -66.02
CA SER A 126 22.24 -22.78 -65.35
C SER A 126 23.03 -24.07 -65.67
N PRO A 127 24.37 -23.99 -65.78
CA PRO A 127 25.22 -25.16 -65.98
C PRO A 127 25.25 -26.02 -64.72
N GLY A 128 25.49 -27.33 -64.89
CA GLY A 128 25.61 -28.27 -63.78
C GLY A 128 25.79 -29.71 -64.26
N GLU A 129 26.56 -30.48 -63.51
CA GLU A 129 26.79 -31.91 -63.74
C GLU A 129 25.50 -32.68 -63.45
N LYS A 130 25.17 -33.68 -64.27
CA LYS A 130 23.95 -34.47 -64.11
C LYS A 130 24.21 -35.56 -63.07
N GLU A 131 23.48 -35.50 -61.96
CA GLU A 131 23.53 -36.47 -60.88
C GLU A 131 22.12 -37.04 -60.67
N GLY A 132 21.83 -38.16 -61.34
CA GLY A 132 20.49 -38.76 -61.36
C GLY A 132 19.44 -37.84 -62.01
N GLU A 133 18.37 -37.54 -61.27
CA GLU A 133 17.30 -36.61 -61.68
C GLU A 133 17.65 -35.13 -61.43
N PHE A 134 18.81 -34.86 -60.82
CA PHE A 134 19.24 -33.52 -60.43
C PHE A 134 20.41 -33.02 -61.26
N ARG A 135 20.58 -31.70 -61.28
CA ARG A 135 21.78 -31.02 -61.77
C ARG A 135 22.46 -30.30 -60.63
N VAL A 136 23.77 -30.48 -60.52
CA VAL A 136 24.59 -29.95 -59.43
C VAL A 136 25.59 -28.94 -59.98
N MET A 137 25.63 -27.76 -59.35
CA MET A 137 26.55 -26.68 -59.69
C MET A 137 27.43 -26.34 -58.50
N HIS A 138 28.72 -26.13 -58.76
CA HIS A 138 29.70 -25.76 -57.75
C HIS A 138 30.14 -24.30 -57.92
N LEU A 139 30.11 -23.53 -56.84
CA LEU A 139 30.56 -22.15 -56.79
C LEU A 139 31.63 -21.98 -55.71
N ARG A 140 32.76 -21.36 -56.05
CA ARG A 140 33.84 -21.03 -55.13
C ARG A 140 33.75 -19.56 -54.74
N THR A 141 33.85 -19.29 -53.45
CA THR A 141 33.90 -17.93 -52.88
C THR A 141 35.32 -17.57 -52.44
N LYS A 142 35.56 -16.30 -52.06
CA LYS A 142 36.88 -15.84 -51.60
C LYS A 142 37.17 -16.22 -50.15
N THR A 143 36.15 -16.21 -49.30
CA THR A 143 36.26 -16.50 -47.86
C THR A 143 35.20 -17.53 -47.45
N GLU A 144 35.37 -18.15 -46.27
CA GLU A 144 34.35 -19.01 -45.67
C GLU A 144 33.09 -18.22 -45.28
N ASP A 145 33.26 -16.98 -44.80
CA ASP A 145 32.14 -16.11 -44.45
C ASP A 145 31.27 -15.79 -45.68
N ASP A 146 31.90 -15.52 -46.83
CA ASP A 146 31.17 -15.30 -48.09
C ASP A 146 30.42 -16.56 -48.53
N LEU A 147 30.99 -17.75 -48.30
CA LEU A 147 30.35 -19.02 -48.61
C LEU A 147 29.06 -19.20 -47.80
N TYR A 148 29.14 -19.09 -46.47
CA TYR A 148 27.97 -19.28 -45.62
C TYR A 148 26.92 -18.18 -45.85
N LYS A 149 27.35 -16.93 -46.09
CA LYS A 149 26.45 -15.83 -46.47
C LYS A 149 25.67 -16.14 -47.75
N TRP A 150 26.32 -16.70 -48.78
CA TRP A 150 25.63 -17.11 -50.00
C TRP A 150 24.71 -18.32 -49.78
N ILE A 151 25.12 -19.31 -48.97
CA ILE A 151 24.28 -20.46 -48.62
C ILE A 151 22.99 -19.99 -47.92
N ASP A 152 23.11 -19.15 -46.88
CA ASP A 152 21.97 -18.63 -46.12
C ASP A 152 21.04 -17.80 -47.00
N CYS A 153 21.59 -16.88 -47.81
CA CYS A 153 20.78 -16.03 -48.68
C CYS A 153 20.01 -16.85 -49.72
N ILE A 154 20.63 -17.87 -50.33
CA ILE A 154 19.96 -18.71 -51.33
C ILE A 154 18.95 -19.64 -50.63
N TYR A 155 19.31 -20.24 -49.50
CA TYR A 155 18.43 -21.12 -48.72
C TYR A 155 17.15 -20.39 -48.29
N MET A 156 17.28 -19.19 -47.71
CA MET A 156 16.14 -18.34 -47.30
C MET A 156 15.30 -17.85 -48.47
N ALA A 157 15.87 -17.77 -49.67
CA ALA A 157 15.15 -17.34 -50.86
C ALA A 157 14.48 -18.50 -51.63
N CYS A 158 14.78 -19.76 -51.30
CA CYS A 158 14.22 -20.94 -51.97
C CYS A 158 12.92 -21.42 -51.30
N PRO A 159 11.75 -21.37 -51.99
CA PRO A 159 10.46 -21.71 -51.40
C PRO A 159 10.31 -23.17 -50.92
N GLY A 160 11.12 -24.09 -51.46
CA GLY A 160 11.03 -25.54 -51.19
C GLY A 160 12.09 -26.09 -50.23
N LEU A 161 13.00 -25.25 -49.71
CA LEU A 161 14.10 -25.66 -48.83
C LEU A 161 13.85 -25.38 -47.34
N GLY A 162 12.87 -24.53 -47.01
CA GLY A 162 12.50 -24.21 -45.63
C GLY A 162 11.71 -25.33 -44.95
N GLY A 163 12.41 -26.38 -44.46
CA GLY A 163 11.75 -27.50 -43.79
C GLY A 163 12.58 -28.37 -42.83
N VAL A 164 13.90 -28.20 -42.74
CA VAL A 164 14.73 -28.91 -41.74
C VAL A 164 15.82 -27.97 -41.22
N SER A 165 15.89 -27.78 -39.90
CA SER A 165 16.84 -26.87 -39.22
C SER A 165 18.27 -27.40 -39.26
N ASN A 166 19.25 -26.48 -39.33
CA ASN A 166 20.67 -26.77 -39.08
C ASN A 166 20.88 -27.36 -37.65
N PRO A 167 21.95 -28.14 -37.41
CA PRO A 167 22.30 -28.59 -36.06
C PRO A 167 22.64 -27.39 -35.16
N THR A 168 21.71 -27.02 -34.28
CA THR A 168 21.87 -25.96 -33.28
C THR A 168 22.53 -26.53 -32.02
N ASN A 169 23.86 -26.72 -32.01
CA ASN A 169 24.64 -26.79 -30.75
C ASN A 169 26.18 -26.83 -30.95
N PHE A 170 26.77 -25.97 -31.78
CA PHE A 170 28.23 -25.81 -31.76
C PHE A 170 28.62 -24.69 -30.79
N SER A 171 29.03 -25.06 -29.57
CA SER A 171 29.70 -24.14 -28.66
C SER A 171 31.19 -24.11 -29.00
N HIS A 172 31.73 -22.95 -29.39
CA HIS A 172 33.17 -22.72 -29.24
C HIS A 172 33.45 -22.60 -27.73
N ALA A 173 34.05 -23.62 -27.14
CA ALA A 173 34.54 -23.52 -25.77
C ALA A 173 35.76 -22.61 -25.77
N ILE A 174 35.53 -21.31 -25.61
CA ILE A 174 36.61 -20.33 -25.49
C ILE A 174 37.07 -20.34 -24.03
N HIS A 175 38.32 -20.74 -23.81
CA HIS A 175 38.89 -20.81 -22.46
C HIS A 175 39.32 -19.41 -22.03
N VAL A 176 38.52 -18.77 -21.16
CA VAL A 176 38.84 -17.46 -20.57
C VAL A 176 39.78 -17.68 -19.38
N GLY A 177 41.00 -17.13 -19.45
CA GLY A 177 41.96 -17.10 -18.34
C GLY A 177 42.19 -15.68 -17.85
N PHE A 178 42.53 -15.51 -16.58
CA PHE A 178 42.99 -14.21 -16.06
C PHE A 178 44.51 -14.26 -15.92
N ASN A 179 45.22 -13.30 -16.52
CA ASN A 179 46.66 -13.18 -16.35
C ASN A 179 46.97 -12.28 -15.13
N PRO A 180 47.55 -12.82 -14.03
CA PRO A 180 47.84 -12.04 -12.82
C PRO A 180 48.89 -10.95 -13.04
N GLY A 181 49.79 -11.11 -14.01
CA GLY A 181 50.87 -10.17 -14.29
C GLY A 181 50.43 -8.97 -15.11
N SER A 182 49.59 -9.18 -16.14
CA SER A 182 49.06 -8.09 -16.98
C SER A 182 47.76 -7.48 -16.46
N LYS A 183 47.09 -8.12 -15.48
CA LYS A 183 45.73 -7.78 -15.00
C LYS A 183 44.67 -7.75 -16.12
N GLU A 184 44.86 -8.55 -17.16
CA GLU A 184 43.96 -8.64 -18.30
C GLU A 184 43.43 -10.07 -18.45
N PHE A 185 42.18 -10.16 -18.91
CA PHE A 185 41.60 -11.43 -19.31
C PHE A 185 42.12 -11.82 -20.69
N VAL A 186 42.53 -13.07 -20.84
CA VAL A 186 43.01 -13.66 -22.09
C VAL A 186 41.95 -14.65 -22.58
N GLY A 187 41.57 -14.55 -23.85
CA GLY A 187 40.56 -15.42 -24.46
C GLY A 187 39.11 -14.98 -24.22
N LEU A 188 38.83 -13.72 -23.88
CA LEU A 188 37.45 -13.22 -23.88
C LEU A 188 36.89 -13.12 -25.32
N PRO A 189 35.63 -13.53 -25.55
CA PRO A 189 34.93 -13.24 -26.81
C PRO A 189 34.89 -11.74 -27.09
N HIS A 190 34.93 -11.34 -28.37
CA HIS A 190 34.96 -9.92 -28.76
C HIS A 190 33.76 -9.13 -28.21
N GLU A 191 32.57 -9.74 -28.19
CA GLU A 191 31.34 -9.16 -27.62
C GLU A 191 31.49 -8.83 -26.12
N TRP A 192 32.13 -9.72 -25.35
CA TRP A 192 32.34 -9.53 -23.91
C TRP A 192 33.39 -8.44 -23.62
N VAL A 193 34.41 -8.31 -24.48
CA VAL A 193 35.39 -7.22 -24.40
C VAL A 193 34.70 -5.87 -24.63
N GLN A 194 33.79 -5.78 -25.61
CA GLN A 194 33.02 -4.56 -25.86
C GLN A 194 32.09 -4.21 -24.69
N LEU A 195 31.37 -5.20 -24.14
CA LEU A 195 30.51 -5.02 -22.96
C LEU A 195 31.30 -4.53 -21.75
N LEU A 196 32.46 -5.14 -21.47
CA LEU A 196 33.33 -4.73 -20.37
C LEU A 196 33.90 -3.33 -20.58
N SER A 197 34.29 -2.98 -21.81
CA SER A 197 34.80 -1.65 -22.15
C SER A 197 33.73 -0.56 -22.05
N ALA A 198 32.47 -0.91 -22.30
CA ALA A 198 31.32 -0.02 -22.13
C ALA A 198 30.84 0.06 -20.67
N SER A 199 31.21 -0.91 -19.83
CA SER A 199 30.84 -0.97 -18.42
C SER A 199 31.78 -0.14 -17.54
N ALA A 200 31.28 0.33 -16.39
CA ALA A 200 32.10 1.00 -15.36
C ALA A 200 32.94 0.03 -14.50
N ILE A 201 33.23 -1.19 -14.97
CA ILE A 201 34.07 -2.17 -14.25
C ILE A 201 35.54 -1.91 -14.60
N THR A 202 36.38 -1.58 -13.61
CA THR A 202 37.77 -1.18 -13.86
C THR A 202 38.74 -2.37 -13.93
N LYS A 203 39.97 -2.13 -14.42
CA LYS A 203 41.03 -3.16 -14.40
C LYS A 203 41.41 -3.61 -12.98
N GLU A 204 41.23 -2.74 -11.99
CA GLU A 204 41.40 -3.07 -10.58
C GLU A 204 40.31 -4.03 -10.07
N ASP A 205 39.08 -3.91 -10.58
CA ASP A 205 38.00 -4.85 -10.27
C ASP A 205 38.28 -6.25 -10.85
N TYR A 206 38.86 -6.32 -12.04
CA TYR A 206 39.30 -7.58 -12.65
C TYR A 206 40.30 -8.31 -11.76
N ALA A 207 41.25 -7.56 -11.20
CA ALA A 207 42.27 -8.11 -10.31
C ALA A 207 41.71 -8.50 -8.93
N ARG A 208 40.65 -7.84 -8.46
CA ARG A 208 40.06 -8.08 -7.14
C ARG A 208 39.23 -9.37 -7.11
N ASN A 209 38.36 -9.56 -8.12
CA ASN A 209 37.54 -10.77 -8.20
C ASN A 209 37.22 -11.13 -9.67
N PRO A 210 38.16 -11.78 -10.38
CA PRO A 210 37.99 -12.07 -11.80
C PRO A 210 36.81 -13.02 -12.08
N GLN A 211 36.50 -13.92 -11.13
CA GLN A 211 35.37 -14.85 -11.25
C GLN A 211 34.02 -14.13 -11.26
N ALA A 212 33.84 -13.14 -10.37
CA ALA A 212 32.59 -12.39 -10.29
C ALA A 212 32.35 -11.51 -11.53
N VAL A 213 33.42 -11.01 -12.17
CA VAL A 213 33.32 -10.27 -13.44
C VAL A 213 32.79 -11.19 -14.55
N ILE A 214 33.32 -12.41 -14.64
CA ILE A 214 32.85 -13.41 -15.61
C ILE A 214 31.38 -13.76 -15.35
N GLU A 215 31.00 -14.02 -14.09
CA GLU A 215 29.62 -14.33 -13.72
C GLU A 215 28.66 -13.18 -14.04
N ALA A 216 29.05 -11.93 -13.82
CA ALA A 216 28.24 -10.76 -14.15
C ALA A 216 28.08 -10.55 -15.66
N VAL A 217 29.15 -10.72 -16.44
CA VAL A 217 29.12 -10.60 -17.91
C VAL A 217 28.31 -11.72 -18.54
N ASP A 218 28.46 -12.96 -18.05
CA ASP A 218 27.67 -14.11 -18.47
C ASP A 218 26.18 -13.87 -18.16
N PHE A 219 25.87 -13.40 -16.95
CA PHE A 219 24.50 -13.04 -16.56
C PHE A 219 23.91 -11.95 -17.46
N TYR A 220 24.63 -10.84 -17.68
CA TYR A 220 24.14 -9.72 -18.47
C TYR A 220 23.95 -10.13 -19.93
N SER A 221 24.86 -10.94 -20.48
CA SER A 221 24.73 -11.51 -21.82
C SER A 221 23.52 -12.41 -21.95
N ASP A 222 23.23 -13.24 -20.95
CA ASP A 222 22.03 -14.08 -20.92
C ASP A 222 20.74 -13.26 -20.75
N LEU A 223 20.81 -12.13 -20.05
CA LEU A 223 19.69 -11.20 -19.87
C LEU A 223 19.38 -10.45 -21.18
N THR A 224 20.41 -9.91 -21.86
CA THR A 224 20.27 -9.17 -23.12
C THR A 224 19.88 -10.08 -24.29
N LYS A 225 20.46 -11.28 -24.37
CA LYS A 225 20.08 -12.28 -25.39
C LYS A 225 18.62 -12.73 -25.25
N LYS A 226 18.09 -12.79 -24.01
CA LYS A 226 16.66 -13.08 -23.76
C LYS A 226 15.73 -11.95 -24.20
N THR A 227 16.16 -10.70 -24.09
CA THR A 227 15.39 -9.54 -24.55
C THR A 227 15.47 -9.35 -26.07
N ASP A 228 16.60 -9.68 -26.70
CA ASP A 228 16.84 -9.40 -28.12
C ASP A 228 16.44 -10.57 -29.06
N ASN A 229 16.41 -11.82 -28.60
CA ASN A 229 16.07 -12.99 -29.45
C ASN A 229 15.29 -14.10 -28.69
N PRO A 230 13.98 -13.92 -28.44
CA PRO A 230 13.17 -14.84 -27.63
C PRO A 230 12.92 -16.23 -28.27
N GLU A 231 13.09 -16.40 -29.59
CA GLU A 231 12.75 -17.66 -30.28
C GLU A 231 13.85 -18.74 -30.24
N GLU A 232 15.11 -18.37 -29.97
CA GLU A 232 16.25 -19.29 -30.09
C GLU A 232 16.49 -20.17 -28.84
N TYR A 233 15.78 -19.91 -27.73
CA TYR A 233 16.02 -20.54 -26.42
C TYR A 233 14.91 -21.49 -25.92
N LEU A 234 14.13 -22.07 -26.85
CA LEU A 234 13.02 -23.00 -26.58
C LEU A 234 13.41 -24.39 -25.98
N ALA A 235 14.68 -24.65 -25.66
CA ALA A 235 15.16 -26.02 -25.41
C ALA A 235 15.72 -26.34 -24.01
N LEU A 236 15.50 -25.53 -22.96
CA LEU A 236 16.12 -25.80 -21.64
C LEU A 236 15.17 -25.63 -20.44
N SER A 237 14.36 -26.66 -20.15
CA SER A 237 13.70 -26.83 -18.85
C SER A 237 13.52 -28.31 -18.52
N PRO A 238 14.40 -28.97 -17.73
CA PRO A 238 14.41 -30.43 -17.62
C PRO A 238 13.19 -30.96 -16.87
N THR A 239 12.41 -31.81 -17.54
CA THR A 239 11.60 -32.88 -16.94
C THR A 239 11.73 -34.09 -17.87
N SER A 240 12.24 -35.22 -17.40
CA SER A 240 12.23 -36.46 -18.19
C SER A 240 11.98 -37.67 -17.31
N ALA A 241 10.97 -38.42 -17.72
CA ALA A 241 10.46 -39.65 -17.15
C ALA A 241 11.38 -40.87 -17.32
N ASN A 242 12.63 -40.70 -17.77
CA ASN A 242 13.49 -41.84 -18.12
C ASN A 242 14.44 -42.30 -16.99
N ARG A 243 14.44 -41.65 -15.82
CA ARG A 243 15.16 -42.17 -14.63
C ARG A 243 14.38 -43.20 -13.80
N LEU A 244 13.08 -43.36 -14.05
CA LEU A 244 12.21 -44.29 -13.32
C LEU A 244 12.32 -45.75 -13.81
N LEU A 245 13.04 -46.02 -14.89
CA LEU A 245 13.17 -47.37 -15.47
C LEU A 245 14.53 -48.04 -15.18
N GLU A 246 15.55 -47.27 -14.81
CA GLU A 246 16.85 -47.81 -14.37
C GLU A 246 16.94 -48.00 -12.85
N GLU A 247 16.10 -47.31 -12.06
CA GLU A 247 16.02 -47.50 -10.59
C GLU A 247 15.05 -48.64 -10.16
N LEU A 248 14.48 -49.39 -11.12
CA LEU A 248 13.64 -50.57 -10.86
C LEU A 248 14.37 -51.91 -11.03
N THR A 249 15.69 -51.90 -11.26
CA THR A 249 16.48 -53.11 -11.49
C THR A 249 17.81 -53.03 -10.75
N GLU A 250 17.79 -53.26 -9.43
CA GLU A 250 18.90 -53.50 -8.47
C GLU A 250 18.33 -53.02 -7.12
N ASP A 251 18.07 -53.80 -6.06
CA ASP A 251 18.50 -55.11 -5.58
C ASP A 251 17.46 -55.56 -4.48
N PRO A 252 17.59 -56.70 -3.76
CA PRO A 252 16.47 -57.49 -3.27
C PRO A 252 16.30 -57.30 -1.76
N ASP A 253 15.12 -57.63 -1.25
CA ASP A 253 14.88 -58.24 0.08
C ASP A 253 13.47 -57.87 0.53
N ILE A 254 12.57 -58.76 0.11
CA ILE A 254 11.31 -59.07 0.76
C ILE A 254 11.67 -59.99 1.93
N ASP A 255 11.44 -59.57 3.18
CA ASP A 255 10.62 -60.30 4.15
C ASP A 255 10.70 -59.73 5.58
N ALA A 256 9.59 -59.93 6.32
CA ALA A 256 9.36 -59.67 7.75
C ALA A 256 8.89 -58.21 8.07
N ILE A 257 7.70 -57.92 8.62
CA ILE A 257 6.74 -58.72 9.40
C ILE A 257 5.33 -58.14 9.18
N ALA A 258 4.41 -59.03 8.81
CA ALA A 258 2.98 -58.87 9.00
C ALA A 258 2.58 -59.29 10.43
N ALA A 259 1.75 -58.46 11.08
CA ALA A 259 0.71 -58.76 12.09
C ALA A 259 0.42 -57.42 12.82
N THR A 260 -0.80 -56.92 12.99
CA THR A 260 -2.01 -57.63 13.40
C THR A 260 -3.24 -56.73 13.15
N SER A 261 -4.26 -57.31 12.52
CA SER A 261 -5.73 -57.15 12.70
C SER A 261 -6.31 -55.77 13.08
N ALA A 262 -7.08 -55.10 12.21
CA ALA A 262 -8.49 -55.37 11.87
C ALA A 262 -9.50 -55.10 13.02
N ASN A 263 -10.44 -54.16 12.83
CA ASN A 263 -11.87 -54.51 12.69
C ASN A 263 -12.85 -53.32 12.44
N ILE A 264 -13.71 -53.53 11.43
CA ILE A 264 -15.20 -53.35 11.37
C ILE A 264 -15.74 -51.90 11.34
N SER A 265 -16.20 -51.36 10.19
CA SER A 265 -17.49 -51.56 9.45
C SER A 265 -18.74 -50.94 10.11
N SER A 266 -19.33 -49.90 9.50
CA SER A 266 -20.57 -50.00 8.69
C SER A 266 -21.18 -48.62 8.37
N ALA A 267 -21.60 -48.45 7.11
CA ALA A 267 -22.58 -47.46 6.65
C ALA A 267 -24.00 -48.11 6.67
N PRO A 268 -25.12 -47.38 6.43
CA PRO A 268 -25.51 -47.12 5.04
C PRO A 268 -26.31 -45.82 4.75
N ARG A 269 -26.45 -45.58 3.44
CA ARG A 269 -27.13 -44.53 2.65
C ARG A 269 -28.67 -44.56 2.73
N ALA A 270 -29.35 -43.45 2.35
CA ALA A 270 -29.94 -43.23 0.98
C ALA A 270 -31.18 -42.31 0.92
N ASN A 271 -31.21 -41.42 -0.10
CA ASN A 271 -32.31 -41.02 -1.03
C ASN A 271 -33.62 -40.37 -0.47
N ALA A 272 -34.40 -39.53 -1.17
CA ALA A 272 -34.36 -38.77 -2.41
C ALA A 272 -35.70 -37.97 -2.54
N TYR A 273 -35.79 -37.08 -3.56
CA TYR A 273 -37.00 -36.51 -4.22
C TYR A 273 -37.62 -35.16 -3.79
N LEU A 274 -37.53 -34.21 -4.75
CA LEU A 274 -38.48 -33.13 -5.11
C LEU A 274 -39.75 -33.73 -5.78
N PRO A 275 -40.95 -33.09 -5.83
CA PRO A 275 -41.20 -31.99 -6.79
C PRO A 275 -42.31 -30.91 -6.49
N GLN A 276 -42.17 -29.77 -7.18
CA GLN A 276 -43.16 -28.92 -7.88
C GLN A 276 -44.51 -28.47 -7.25
N GLY A 277 -44.75 -27.14 -7.30
CA GLY A 277 -45.72 -26.58 -8.29
C GLY A 277 -47.03 -25.92 -7.83
N ALA A 278 -47.02 -24.57 -7.83
CA ALA A 278 -47.96 -23.66 -8.52
C ALA A 278 -49.24 -23.06 -7.86
N ASN A 279 -49.34 -21.73 -8.07
CA ASN A 279 -50.50 -20.87 -8.35
C ASN A 279 -51.34 -20.23 -7.22
N SER A 280 -51.24 -18.89 -7.11
CA SER A 280 -52.31 -17.99 -7.57
C SER A 280 -51.84 -16.55 -7.74
N LYS A 281 -52.27 -15.92 -8.84
CA LYS A 281 -51.97 -14.57 -9.36
C LYS A 281 -53.07 -13.55 -8.99
N LEU A 282 -52.73 -12.26 -9.19
CA LEU A 282 -53.58 -11.06 -9.45
C LEU A 282 -54.22 -10.41 -8.19
N THR A 283 -54.29 -9.08 -8.02
CA THR A 283 -54.47 -8.00 -9.00
C THR A 283 -54.08 -6.60 -8.45
N PHE A 284 -53.95 -5.68 -9.40
CA PHE A 284 -53.64 -4.23 -9.42
C PHE A 284 -54.68 -3.26 -8.80
N GLN A 285 -54.25 -1.98 -8.68
CA GLN A 285 -54.97 -0.66 -8.67
C GLN A 285 -54.99 0.10 -7.33
N GLN A 286 -54.91 1.44 -7.23
CA GLN A 286 -54.42 2.59 -8.03
C GLN A 286 -54.77 3.87 -7.21
N HIS A 287 -53.97 4.96 -7.33
CA HIS A 287 -54.32 6.40 -7.13
C HIS A 287 -54.75 6.87 -5.70
N GLU A 288 -54.51 8.09 -5.19
CA GLU A 288 -54.07 9.37 -5.75
C GLU A 288 -53.59 10.38 -4.66
N GLN A 289 -53.02 11.47 -5.16
CA GLN A 289 -52.50 12.72 -4.58
C GLN A 289 -53.36 13.45 -3.53
N ARG A 290 -52.73 14.25 -2.64
CA ARG A 290 -52.74 15.74 -2.72
C ARG A 290 -51.97 16.46 -1.59
N ARG A 291 -51.53 17.67 -1.97
CA ARG A 291 -50.86 18.74 -1.22
C ARG A 291 -51.79 19.52 -0.29
N GLU A 292 -51.14 20.36 0.54
CA GLU A 292 -51.51 21.73 1.02
C GLU A 292 -51.92 21.94 2.50
N ARG A 293 -50.98 22.56 3.25
CA ARG A 293 -51.06 23.89 3.89
C ARG A 293 -52.36 24.25 4.64
N SER A 294 -52.26 24.54 5.94
CA SER A 294 -52.56 25.87 6.53
C SER A 294 -52.47 25.90 8.07
N GLN A 295 -52.09 27.10 8.56
CA GLN A 295 -52.04 27.58 9.93
C GLN A 295 -53.46 27.83 10.50
N GLU A 296 -53.62 27.79 11.83
CA GLU A 296 -54.32 28.79 12.66
C GLU A 296 -54.33 28.30 14.13
N ARG A 297 -53.74 29.05 15.07
CA ARG A 297 -54.27 30.15 15.90
C ARG A 297 -55.07 29.72 17.14
N VAL A 298 -54.60 30.32 18.23
CA VAL A 298 -55.02 30.31 19.64
C VAL A 298 -56.36 31.04 19.85
N PRO A 299 -57.10 30.77 20.94
CA PRO A 299 -57.36 31.82 21.95
C PRO A 299 -57.28 31.23 23.40
N ASN A 300 -56.57 31.75 24.42
CA ASN A 300 -56.49 33.04 25.12
C ASN A 300 -57.49 33.23 26.30
N LEU A 301 -56.92 33.66 27.47
CA LEU A 301 -57.49 34.38 28.64
C LEU A 301 -58.04 33.57 29.86
N PRO A 302 -58.15 34.15 31.10
CA PRO A 302 -57.22 35.05 31.83
C PRO A 302 -57.19 34.93 33.41
N ILE A 303 -56.09 35.44 34.02
CA ILE A 303 -55.93 36.35 35.20
C ILE A 303 -56.63 36.09 36.57
N GLU A 304 -55.85 36.12 37.67
CA GLU A 304 -56.04 36.89 38.94
C GLU A 304 -54.75 36.78 39.81
N ASN A 305 -53.93 37.83 40.05
CA ASN A 305 -53.99 38.99 40.97
C ASN A 305 -53.89 38.72 42.49
N LEU A 306 -52.96 39.46 43.14
CA LEU A 306 -52.87 39.96 44.54
C LEU A 306 -51.37 39.95 44.98
N SER A 307 -50.57 41.01 44.87
CA SER A 307 -50.52 42.30 45.59
C SER A 307 -49.95 42.26 47.01
N ILE A 308 -49.17 43.32 47.34
CA ILE A 308 -48.75 43.84 48.66
C ILE A 308 -47.39 43.31 49.16
N SER A 309 -46.43 44.08 49.69
CA SER A 309 -45.95 45.48 49.60
C SER A 309 -44.83 45.60 50.66
N ASN A 310 -43.80 46.43 50.39
CA ASN A 310 -43.00 47.21 51.37
C ASN A 310 -42.12 46.42 52.38
N THR A 311 -40.94 46.86 52.85
CA THR A 311 -40.41 48.22 53.04
C THR A 311 -38.88 48.13 53.28
N GLU A 312 -38.15 49.08 52.69
CA GLU A 312 -37.01 49.86 53.22
C GLU A 312 -36.02 49.27 54.25
N SER A 313 -34.71 49.44 53.97
CA SER A 313 -33.94 50.55 54.56
C SER A 313 -32.49 50.61 54.06
N SER A 314 -31.96 51.83 54.09
CA SER A 314 -30.80 52.37 53.39
C SER A 314 -29.57 52.47 54.29
N SER A 315 -28.37 52.38 53.71
CA SER A 315 -27.29 53.32 54.07
C SER A 315 -26.25 53.45 52.95
N ARG A 316 -26.19 54.67 52.37
CA ARG A 316 -25.18 55.18 51.43
C ARG A 316 -23.87 55.53 52.15
N VAL A 317 -22.72 55.32 51.48
CA VAL A 317 -21.61 56.30 51.43
C VAL A 317 -20.90 56.21 50.06
N ALA A 318 -20.71 57.36 49.41
CA ALA A 318 -19.81 57.66 48.28
C ALA A 318 -19.33 59.12 48.51
N PRO A 319 -18.51 59.80 47.67
CA PRO A 319 -17.70 59.40 46.49
C PRO A 319 -16.29 60.08 46.45
N ASN A 320 -15.51 59.86 45.36
CA ASN A 320 -14.80 60.90 44.57
C ASN A 320 -14.05 60.25 43.39
N ALA A 321 -14.50 60.44 42.13
CA ALA A 321 -14.11 61.48 41.14
C ALA A 321 -12.88 61.05 40.28
N ARG A 322 -13.07 60.40 39.12
CA ARG A 322 -13.22 60.94 37.73
C ARG A 322 -12.07 61.83 37.21
N GLN A 323 -11.40 61.38 36.15
CA GLN A 323 -10.99 62.20 35.00
C GLN A 323 -10.89 61.33 33.72
N ASP A 324 -11.67 61.72 32.71
CA ASP A 324 -11.63 61.31 31.29
C ASP A 324 -10.47 61.98 30.57
N ILE A 325 -9.79 61.32 29.60
CA ILE A 325 -9.43 61.84 28.26
C ILE A 325 -9.20 60.66 27.29
N GLN A 326 -9.76 60.74 26.08
CA GLN A 326 -9.53 59.92 24.87
C GLN A 326 -9.14 60.89 23.71
N PRO A 327 -8.83 60.43 22.47
CA PRO A 327 -7.64 59.77 21.91
C PRO A 327 -6.92 60.64 20.84
N LEU A 328 -5.82 60.19 20.20
CA LEU A 328 -5.40 60.62 18.83
C LEU A 328 -4.25 59.77 18.24
N ARG A 329 -4.41 59.36 16.97
CA ARG A 329 -3.38 58.86 16.01
C ARG A 329 -2.75 60.05 15.27
N PRO A 330 -1.51 59.93 14.71
CA PRO A 330 -1.35 59.64 13.27
C PRO A 330 -0.10 58.78 12.88
N ALA A 331 -0.04 58.33 11.62
CA ALA A 331 1.08 57.66 10.91
C ALA A 331 1.68 58.62 9.84
N PRO A 332 2.51 58.23 8.83
CA PRO A 332 3.67 57.31 8.67
C PRO A 332 4.92 58.03 8.02
N LEU A 333 6.03 57.33 7.70
CA LEU A 333 6.95 57.62 6.55
C LEU A 333 8.13 56.60 6.42
N ALA A 334 8.51 56.27 5.18
CA ALA A 334 9.72 55.55 4.74
C ALA A 334 10.46 56.42 3.67
N PRO A 335 11.75 56.19 3.30
CA PRO A 335 12.06 55.43 2.06
C PRO A 335 13.47 54.73 1.97
N LYS A 336 13.78 54.22 0.75
CA LYS A 336 14.69 53.14 0.27
C LYS A 336 16.12 53.56 -0.21
N LEU A 337 16.95 52.54 -0.61
CA LEU A 337 17.91 52.38 -1.77
C LEU A 337 19.36 51.96 -1.36
N ARG A 338 20.23 51.19 -2.06
CA ARG A 338 20.29 50.28 -3.25
C ARG A 338 21.74 49.64 -3.34
N ARG A 339 21.92 48.52 -4.08
CA ARG A 339 23.17 47.79 -4.52
C ARG A 339 24.20 48.68 -5.32
N VAL A 340 25.49 48.39 -5.64
CA VAL A 340 26.22 47.22 -6.29
C VAL A 340 27.82 47.41 -6.23
N PRO A 341 28.75 46.64 -6.89
CA PRO A 341 30.19 46.38 -6.51
C PRO A 341 31.26 47.10 -7.39
N PRO A 342 32.61 46.84 -7.32
CA PRO A 342 33.32 45.78 -8.10
C PRO A 342 34.69 45.22 -7.52
N GLN A 343 35.28 44.19 -8.17
CA GLN A 343 36.67 43.63 -8.07
C GLN A 343 37.76 44.66 -8.55
N PRO A 344 39.12 44.41 -8.63
CA PRO A 344 39.97 43.19 -8.57
C PRO A 344 41.33 43.33 -7.80
N VAL A 345 42.24 42.33 -7.93
CA VAL A 345 43.74 42.42 -8.05
C VAL A 345 44.51 41.33 -7.26
N ARG A 346 45.22 40.47 -7.99
CA ARG A 346 46.47 39.75 -7.60
C ARG A 346 47.69 40.67 -7.87
N PRO A 347 48.84 40.53 -7.18
CA PRO A 347 50.01 39.79 -7.74
C PRO A 347 50.85 39.01 -6.69
N ALA A 348 51.35 37.80 -7.02
CA ALA A 348 52.76 37.39 -7.31
C ALA A 348 53.73 37.48 -6.10
N ALA A 349 54.15 36.35 -5.50
CA ALA A 349 55.30 35.47 -5.82
C ALA A 349 56.60 35.89 -5.08
N ASP A 350 57.13 35.04 -4.17
CA ASP A 350 58.41 34.31 -4.37
C ASP A 350 58.98 33.58 -3.12
N GLN A 351 59.53 32.39 -3.40
CA GLN A 351 60.76 31.74 -2.89
C GLN A 351 60.93 31.25 -1.42
N SER A 352 60.72 29.93 -1.25
CA SER A 352 61.66 28.82 -0.88
C SER A 352 62.89 29.07 0.03
N PRO A 353 63.37 28.05 0.80
CA PRO A 353 64.19 26.99 0.19
C PRO A 353 64.03 25.55 0.75
N THR A 354 64.20 24.59 -0.17
CA THR A 354 64.96 23.31 -0.11
C THR A 354 66.12 23.25 0.91
N LYS A 355 66.53 22.11 1.51
CA LYS A 355 67.42 21.00 1.04
C LYS A 355 67.98 20.31 2.33
N THR A 356 68.40 19.04 2.46
CA THR A 356 69.38 18.15 1.77
C THR A 356 69.22 16.70 2.32
N VAL A 357 69.13 15.59 1.55
CA VAL A 357 70.17 14.68 0.96
C VAL A 357 71.46 14.44 1.79
N PRO A 358 72.14 13.27 1.76
CA PRO A 358 72.92 12.69 0.62
C PRO A 358 72.64 11.17 0.43
N ASP A 359 73.11 10.37 -0.55
CA ASP A 359 74.20 10.37 -1.55
C ASP A 359 73.84 9.26 -2.59
N LYS A 360 73.90 9.37 -3.94
CA LYS A 360 75.05 9.30 -4.90
C LYS A 360 76.03 8.15 -4.61
N SER A 361 76.57 7.36 -5.56
CA SER A 361 76.77 7.40 -7.02
C SER A 361 77.22 5.97 -7.46
N THR A 362 77.35 5.52 -8.71
CA THR A 362 78.04 6.03 -9.92
C THR A 362 77.82 4.97 -11.04
N LEU A 363 77.42 5.36 -12.27
CA LEU A 363 78.16 5.24 -13.56
C LEU A 363 78.27 3.79 -14.15
N GLU A 364 78.08 3.47 -15.44
CA GLU A 364 78.44 4.17 -16.68
C GLU A 364 77.85 3.47 -17.95
N VAL A 365 77.71 4.27 -19.03
CA VAL A 365 77.90 4.02 -20.49
C VAL A 365 76.93 3.14 -21.33
N SER A 366 76.39 3.86 -22.31
CA SER A 366 75.75 3.63 -23.62
C SER A 366 76.15 2.43 -24.51
N VAL A 367 75.24 2.01 -25.42
CA VAL A 367 75.34 2.13 -26.92
C VAL A 367 74.30 1.24 -27.66
N THR A 368 73.57 1.87 -28.60
CA THR A 368 72.86 1.40 -29.83
C THR A 368 71.91 0.19 -29.88
N ARG A 369 70.81 0.39 -30.64
CA ARG A 369 69.96 -0.62 -31.27
C ARG A 369 70.61 -1.17 -32.56
N PRO A 370 70.42 -2.46 -32.89
CA PRO A 370 69.75 -2.78 -34.17
C PRO A 370 68.80 -4.00 -34.14
N GLU A 371 67.82 -3.92 -35.04
CA GLU A 371 67.14 -4.93 -35.89
C GLU A 371 66.74 -6.38 -35.46
N GLN A 372 65.45 -6.67 -35.78
CA GLN A 372 64.84 -7.82 -36.48
C GLN A 372 64.87 -9.29 -35.96
N VAL A 373 63.62 -9.79 -35.79
CA VAL A 373 63.05 -11.10 -36.20
C VAL A 373 63.41 -12.37 -35.40
N SER A 374 62.43 -12.89 -34.64
CA SER A 374 61.88 -14.26 -34.75
C SER A 374 60.82 -14.56 -33.65
N LYS A 375 59.72 -15.22 -34.02
CA LYS A 375 58.72 -15.86 -33.12
C LYS A 375 59.20 -17.26 -32.71
N PRO A 376 58.51 -18.01 -31.83
CA PRO A 376 57.98 -17.65 -30.50
C PRO A 376 58.50 -18.64 -29.42
N ALA A 377 58.59 -18.21 -28.16
CA ALA A 377 58.70 -19.11 -27.02
C ALA A 377 57.52 -18.86 -26.07
N GLN A 378 56.83 -19.94 -25.72
CA GLN A 378 55.68 -19.98 -24.82
C GLN A 378 56.08 -19.49 -23.41
N ASP A 379 55.23 -18.64 -22.83
CA ASP A 379 55.39 -18.17 -21.45
C ASP A 379 54.45 -18.96 -20.51
N PRO A 380 54.97 -19.63 -19.45
CA PRO A 380 54.20 -20.54 -18.62
C PRO A 380 53.66 -19.85 -17.35
N THR A 381 52.75 -18.88 -17.48
CA THR A 381 52.06 -18.27 -16.32
C THR A 381 50.61 -17.85 -16.59
N LEU A 382 49.83 -18.72 -17.26
CA LEU A 382 48.37 -18.59 -17.27
C LEU A 382 47.78 -19.46 -16.15
N THR A 383 47.13 -18.83 -15.17
CA THR A 383 46.28 -19.56 -14.22
C THR A 383 44.92 -19.78 -14.88
N ALA A 384 44.62 -21.02 -15.23
CA ALA A 384 43.30 -21.39 -15.72
C ALA A 384 42.27 -21.15 -14.60
N ILE A 385 41.32 -20.23 -14.83
CA ILE A 385 40.14 -20.12 -13.97
C ILE A 385 39.21 -21.28 -14.40
N PRO A 386 38.87 -22.23 -13.50
CA PRO A 386 37.95 -23.30 -13.85
C PRO A 386 36.55 -22.72 -13.99
N VAL A 387 36.17 -22.35 -15.21
CA VAL A 387 34.77 -22.11 -15.55
C VAL A 387 34.06 -23.47 -15.47
N PRO A 388 33.01 -23.65 -14.65
CA PRO A 388 32.31 -24.92 -14.55
C PRO A 388 31.58 -25.22 -15.88
N SER A 389 32.25 -25.94 -16.76
CA SER A 389 31.68 -26.48 -17.99
C SER A 389 30.80 -27.68 -17.66
N LYS A 390 29.58 -27.41 -17.17
CA LYS A 390 28.54 -28.45 -17.08
C LYS A 390 28.18 -28.86 -18.51
N ARG A 391 28.60 -30.07 -18.89
CA ARG A 391 28.15 -30.77 -20.11
C ARG A 391 26.62 -30.86 -20.08
N ARG A 392 25.92 -29.97 -20.81
CA ARG A 392 24.47 -30.04 -21.02
C ARG A 392 24.20 -31.34 -21.79
N GLN A 393 23.65 -32.36 -21.12
CA GLN A 393 23.05 -33.50 -21.82
C GLN A 393 21.91 -32.96 -22.69
N ALA A 394 21.93 -33.31 -23.99
CA ALA A 394 20.86 -32.99 -24.91
C ALA A 394 19.62 -33.82 -24.57
N VAL A 395 18.74 -33.26 -23.75
CA VAL A 395 17.40 -33.79 -23.53
C VAL A 395 16.52 -33.22 -24.64
N ARG A 396 16.02 -34.08 -25.54
CA ARG A 396 14.97 -33.70 -26.50
C ARG A 396 13.71 -33.32 -25.71
N HIS A 397 13.38 -32.03 -25.68
CA HIS A 397 12.11 -31.55 -25.17
C HIS A 397 10.97 -31.81 -26.16
N LEU A 398 9.88 -32.40 -25.67
CA LEU A 398 8.56 -32.28 -26.30
C LEU A 398 8.07 -30.86 -26.02
N THR A 399 8.15 -29.97 -27.01
CA THR A 399 7.41 -28.71 -26.98
C THR A 399 5.92 -29.07 -26.99
N THR A 400 5.21 -28.71 -25.93
CA THR A 400 3.74 -28.74 -25.90
C THR A 400 3.27 -28.00 -27.15
N SER A 401 2.53 -28.67 -28.04
CA SER A 401 2.05 -28.01 -29.26
C SER A 401 1.20 -26.78 -28.88
N GLU A 402 1.19 -25.73 -29.71
CA GLU A 402 0.39 -24.53 -29.44
C GLU A 402 -1.10 -24.88 -29.23
N ALA A 403 -1.59 -25.92 -29.91
CA ALA A 403 -2.93 -26.47 -29.72
C ALA A 403 -3.14 -27.06 -28.31
N GLU A 404 -2.17 -27.80 -27.77
CA GLU A 404 -2.25 -28.37 -26.43
C GLU A 404 -2.17 -27.29 -25.34
N LEU A 405 -1.37 -26.24 -25.55
CA LEU A 405 -1.35 -25.09 -24.65
C LEU A 405 -2.69 -24.34 -24.64
N ILE A 406 -3.25 -24.06 -25.82
CA ILE A 406 -4.56 -23.40 -25.94
C ILE A 406 -5.62 -24.25 -25.25
N SER A 407 -5.58 -25.59 -25.40
CA SER A 407 -6.49 -26.49 -24.69
C SER A 407 -6.35 -26.40 -23.16
N LYS A 408 -5.13 -26.32 -22.63
CA LYS A 408 -4.89 -26.13 -21.19
C LYS A 408 -5.38 -24.77 -20.71
N LEU A 409 -5.17 -23.70 -21.48
CA LEU A 409 -5.68 -22.37 -21.16
C LEU A 409 -7.21 -22.36 -21.17
N GLN A 410 -7.85 -22.97 -22.17
CA GLN A 410 -9.31 -23.11 -22.27
C GLN A 410 -9.92 -23.84 -21.06
N ALA A 411 -9.18 -24.78 -20.44
CA ALA A 411 -9.64 -25.48 -19.25
C ALA A 411 -9.61 -24.64 -17.97
N VAL A 412 -8.82 -23.55 -17.92
CA VAL A 412 -8.65 -22.71 -16.72
C VAL A 412 -9.35 -21.35 -16.81
N VAL A 413 -9.71 -20.91 -18.02
CA VAL A 413 -10.41 -19.64 -18.32
C VAL A 413 -11.92 -19.85 -18.48
N SER A 414 -12.68 -18.76 -18.35
CA SER A 414 -14.11 -18.71 -18.61
C SER A 414 -14.42 -18.67 -20.12
N ALA A 415 -15.47 -19.38 -20.53
CA ALA A 415 -15.88 -19.51 -21.94
C ALA A 415 -16.68 -18.31 -22.49
N GLY A 416 -17.10 -17.37 -21.63
CA GLY A 416 -17.89 -16.20 -22.03
C GLY A 416 -17.07 -15.14 -22.76
N ASN A 417 -17.73 -14.28 -23.53
CA ASN A 417 -17.07 -13.11 -24.12
C ASN A 417 -17.03 -11.96 -23.09
N PRO A 418 -15.82 -11.49 -22.67
CA PRO A 418 -15.68 -10.50 -21.61
C PRO A 418 -16.28 -9.13 -21.97
N ASP A 419 -16.43 -8.80 -23.25
CA ASP A 419 -17.01 -7.52 -23.67
C ASP A 419 -18.50 -7.39 -23.31
N HIS A 420 -19.20 -8.48 -22.96
CA HIS A 420 -20.57 -8.39 -22.44
C HIS A 420 -20.63 -7.94 -20.97
N SER A 421 -19.61 -8.28 -20.18
CA SER A 421 -19.59 -8.00 -18.74
C SER A 421 -18.75 -6.77 -18.38
N TYR A 422 -17.75 -6.43 -19.20
CA TYR A 422 -16.78 -5.39 -18.88
C TYR A 422 -16.73 -4.31 -19.96
N SER A 423 -16.60 -3.06 -19.53
CA SER A 423 -16.32 -1.90 -20.38
C SER A 423 -14.95 -1.35 -20.02
N ARG A 424 -13.95 -1.63 -20.85
CA ARG A 424 -12.59 -1.05 -20.70
C ARG A 424 -12.68 0.47 -20.74
N GLN A 425 -11.93 1.14 -19.86
CA GLN A 425 -11.90 2.59 -19.75
C GLN A 425 -10.51 3.13 -20.13
N ARG A 426 -9.57 3.10 -19.18
CA ARG A 426 -8.25 3.72 -19.29
C ARG A 426 -7.16 2.69 -19.06
N LYS A 427 -6.08 2.77 -19.84
CA LYS A 427 -4.84 2.03 -19.59
C LYS A 427 -4.13 2.62 -18.36
N ILE A 428 -3.83 1.78 -17.38
CA ILE A 428 -3.19 2.19 -16.12
C ILE A 428 -1.74 1.71 -16.00
N GLY A 429 -1.33 0.71 -16.77
CA GLY A 429 0.05 0.22 -16.74
C GLY A 429 0.43 -0.58 -17.97
N GLN A 430 1.73 -0.79 -18.15
CA GLN A 430 2.31 -1.68 -19.15
C GLN A 430 3.52 -2.38 -18.55
N GLY A 431 3.50 -3.71 -18.51
CA GLY A 431 4.61 -4.55 -18.07
C GLY A 431 5.17 -5.40 -19.21
N ALA A 432 6.13 -6.27 -18.89
CA ALA A 432 6.76 -7.18 -19.84
C ALA A 432 5.75 -8.14 -20.51
N SER A 433 4.77 -8.62 -19.74
CA SER A 433 3.77 -9.58 -20.24
C SER A 433 2.59 -8.92 -20.97
N GLY A 434 2.30 -7.63 -20.75
CA GLY A 434 1.07 -7.04 -21.30
C GLY A 434 0.70 -5.64 -20.80
N SER A 435 -0.49 -5.19 -21.16
CA SER A 435 -1.06 -3.89 -20.75
C SER A 435 -2.19 -4.08 -19.74
N VAL A 436 -2.28 -3.21 -18.74
CA VAL A 436 -3.32 -3.27 -17.70
C VAL A 436 -4.30 -2.11 -17.90
N TYR A 437 -5.60 -2.42 -17.89
CA TYR A 437 -6.69 -1.47 -18.08
C TYR A 437 -7.64 -1.49 -16.89
N VAL A 438 -8.14 -0.32 -16.48
CA VAL A 438 -9.32 -0.26 -15.61
C VAL A 438 -10.56 -0.48 -16.45
N ALA A 439 -11.49 -1.29 -15.96
CA ALA A 439 -12.77 -1.56 -16.59
C ALA A 439 -13.93 -1.37 -15.61
N LYS A 440 -15.05 -0.84 -16.12
CA LYS A 440 -16.32 -0.76 -15.40
C LYS A 440 -17.12 -2.04 -15.68
N ILE A 441 -17.77 -2.58 -14.65
CA ILE A 441 -18.71 -3.69 -14.83
C ILE A 441 -20.02 -3.16 -15.43
N LYS A 442 -20.51 -3.81 -16.49
CA LYS A 442 -21.75 -3.45 -17.19
C LYS A 442 -22.96 -3.99 -16.42
N ASP A 443 -24.11 -3.35 -16.63
CA ASP A 443 -25.43 -3.84 -16.18
C ASP A 443 -25.81 -5.19 -16.82
N THR A 444 -25.29 -5.48 -18.01
CA THR A 444 -25.41 -6.78 -18.69
C THR A 444 -24.44 -7.85 -18.17
N ALA A 445 -23.74 -7.60 -17.07
CA ALA A 445 -22.78 -8.54 -16.50
C ALA A 445 -23.44 -9.86 -16.10
N VAL A 446 -22.70 -10.94 -16.32
CA VAL A 446 -23.07 -12.31 -15.96
C VAL A 446 -21.96 -12.96 -15.12
N GLY A 447 -22.33 -13.97 -14.32
CA GLY A 447 -21.38 -14.73 -13.50
C GLY A 447 -20.68 -13.86 -12.45
N VAL A 448 -19.37 -14.06 -12.28
CA VAL A 448 -18.56 -13.36 -11.25
C VAL A 448 -18.68 -11.84 -11.35
N ALA A 449 -18.77 -11.28 -12.55
CA ALA A 449 -18.94 -9.86 -12.76
C ALA A 449 -20.27 -9.34 -12.16
N GLN A 450 -21.35 -10.12 -12.28
CA GLN A 450 -22.66 -9.77 -11.72
C GLN A 450 -22.63 -9.80 -10.19
N ASP A 451 -22.00 -10.82 -9.60
CA ASP A 451 -21.88 -10.98 -8.16
C ASP A 451 -21.13 -9.78 -7.54
N ILE A 452 -20.02 -9.37 -8.17
CA ILE A 452 -19.24 -8.20 -7.75
C ILE A 452 -20.09 -6.91 -7.85
N MET A 453 -20.89 -6.77 -8.91
CA MET A 453 -21.76 -5.60 -9.09
C MET A 453 -22.87 -5.55 -8.02
N LEU A 454 -23.43 -6.70 -7.63
CA LEU A 454 -24.43 -6.77 -6.57
C LEU A 454 -23.84 -6.45 -5.19
N GLU A 455 -22.61 -6.90 -4.92
CA GLU A 455 -21.91 -6.65 -3.66
C GLU A 455 -21.38 -5.21 -3.54
N ARG A 456 -20.75 -4.69 -4.60
CA ARG A 456 -20.02 -3.40 -4.58
C ARG A 456 -20.78 -2.24 -5.24
N GLY A 457 -21.95 -2.51 -5.83
CA GLY A 457 -22.82 -1.53 -6.47
C GLY A 457 -22.47 -1.18 -7.93
N LEU A 458 -23.28 -0.32 -8.54
CA LEU A 458 -23.25 0.05 -9.97
C LEU A 458 -21.95 0.72 -10.46
N ASN A 459 -21.08 1.14 -9.55
CA ASN A 459 -19.79 1.78 -9.84
C ASN A 459 -18.60 0.85 -9.59
N ALA A 460 -18.84 -0.46 -9.44
CA ALA A 460 -17.80 -1.46 -9.30
C ALA A 460 -16.81 -1.41 -10.47
N ARG A 461 -15.51 -1.41 -10.14
CA ARG A 461 -14.39 -1.36 -11.07
C ARG A 461 -13.49 -2.57 -10.85
N VAL A 462 -12.89 -3.04 -11.95
CA VAL A 462 -11.91 -4.13 -11.99
C VAL A 462 -10.70 -3.71 -12.82
N ALA A 463 -9.58 -4.41 -12.67
CA ALA A 463 -8.43 -4.28 -13.54
C ALA A 463 -8.33 -5.50 -14.48
N ILE A 464 -8.00 -5.26 -15.74
CA ILE A 464 -7.88 -6.28 -16.78
C ILE A 464 -6.45 -6.22 -17.34
N LYS A 465 -5.68 -7.29 -17.11
CA LYS A 465 -4.35 -7.50 -17.70
C LYS A 465 -4.52 -8.21 -19.04
N GLU A 466 -4.24 -7.50 -20.12
CA GLU A 466 -4.32 -7.98 -21.50
C GLU A 466 -2.93 -8.44 -21.98
N MET A 467 -2.82 -9.71 -22.34
CA MET A 467 -1.58 -10.35 -22.78
C MET A 467 -1.76 -10.94 -24.17
N SER A 468 -0.88 -10.55 -25.10
CA SER A 468 -0.84 -11.15 -26.44
C SER A 468 -0.05 -12.44 -26.40
N LEU A 469 -0.68 -13.58 -26.73
CA LEU A 469 -0.04 -14.90 -26.70
C LEU A 469 1.11 -14.99 -27.71
N ALA A 470 1.01 -14.29 -28.84
CA ALA A 470 2.07 -14.24 -29.85
C ALA A 470 3.34 -13.52 -29.36
N ARG A 471 3.21 -12.61 -28.39
CA ARG A 471 4.34 -11.84 -27.83
C ARG A 471 4.93 -12.45 -26.57
N GLN A 472 4.36 -13.54 -26.06
CA GLN A 472 4.90 -14.17 -24.84
C GLN A 472 6.07 -15.10 -25.19
N PRO A 473 7.27 -14.87 -24.64
CA PRO A 473 8.43 -15.72 -24.89
C PRO A 473 8.28 -17.12 -24.29
N ARG A 474 7.46 -17.27 -23.24
CA ARG A 474 7.20 -18.53 -22.52
C ARG A 474 5.71 -18.73 -22.27
N LYS A 475 4.97 -19.02 -23.35
CA LYS A 475 3.51 -19.15 -23.31
C LYS A 475 3.04 -20.23 -22.32
N GLU A 476 3.86 -21.23 -22.05
CA GLU A 476 3.59 -22.32 -21.10
C GLU A 476 3.45 -21.86 -19.64
N LEU A 477 4.05 -20.73 -19.25
CA LEU A 477 4.00 -20.21 -17.88
C LEU A 477 2.69 -19.49 -17.56
N LEU A 478 1.89 -19.12 -18.57
CA LEU A 478 0.63 -18.41 -18.37
C LEU A 478 -0.41 -19.25 -17.61
N VAL A 479 -0.40 -20.57 -17.84
CA VAL A 479 -1.27 -21.50 -17.10
C VAL A 479 -0.87 -21.49 -15.63
N ASP A 480 0.42 -21.55 -15.33
CA ASP A 480 0.94 -21.51 -13.96
C ASP A 480 0.61 -20.17 -13.27
N GLU A 481 0.73 -19.03 -13.97
CA GLU A 481 0.38 -17.69 -13.45
C GLU A 481 -1.10 -17.65 -13.02
N ILE A 482 -2.03 -18.08 -13.90
CA ILE A 482 -3.46 -18.10 -13.59
C ILE A 482 -3.75 -19.04 -12.40
N MET A 483 -3.18 -20.24 -12.40
CA MET A 483 -3.45 -21.23 -11.36
C MET A 483 -2.92 -20.78 -10.00
N ILE A 484 -1.73 -20.16 -9.95
CA ILE A 484 -1.20 -19.58 -8.71
C ILE A 484 -2.15 -18.51 -8.17
N MET A 485 -2.60 -17.57 -9.00
CA MET A 485 -3.50 -16.51 -8.51
C MET A 485 -4.87 -17.06 -8.08
N LYS A 486 -5.38 -18.09 -8.79
CA LYS A 486 -6.67 -18.72 -8.50
C LYS A 486 -6.65 -19.54 -7.20
N GLU A 487 -5.54 -20.21 -6.89
CA GLU A 487 -5.39 -21.09 -5.71
C GLU A 487 -4.96 -20.35 -4.44
N ASN A 488 -4.43 -19.12 -4.53
CA ASN A 488 -3.78 -18.42 -3.41
C ASN A 488 -4.49 -17.11 -3.07
N ARG A 489 -5.64 -17.21 -2.40
CA ARG A 489 -6.37 -16.05 -1.87
C ARG A 489 -5.84 -15.65 -0.50
N HIS A 490 -5.47 -14.38 -0.35
CA HIS A 490 -4.99 -13.79 0.89
C HIS A 490 -5.30 -12.29 0.93
N GLU A 491 -5.39 -11.70 2.12
CA GLU A 491 -5.66 -10.26 2.28
C GLU A 491 -4.61 -9.40 1.56
N ASN A 492 -3.34 -9.76 1.72
CA ASN A 492 -2.20 -9.08 1.08
C ASN A 492 -1.77 -9.64 -0.29
N ILE A 493 -2.63 -10.41 -0.96
CA ILE A 493 -2.41 -10.86 -2.34
C ILE A 493 -3.55 -10.31 -3.21
N ILE A 494 -3.21 -9.84 -4.42
CA ILE A 494 -4.21 -9.35 -5.36
C ILE A 494 -5.22 -10.45 -5.72
N ASN A 495 -6.50 -10.15 -5.55
CA ASN A 495 -7.55 -11.14 -5.75
C ASN A 495 -7.82 -11.37 -7.24
N PHE A 496 -7.67 -12.64 -7.65
CA PHE A 496 -8.10 -13.13 -8.96
C PHE A 496 -9.62 -13.24 -9.03
N LEU A 497 -10.21 -12.67 -10.07
CA LEU A 497 -11.66 -12.69 -10.28
C LEU A 497 -12.03 -13.65 -11.42
N ASP A 498 -11.43 -13.48 -12.59
CA ASP A 498 -11.75 -14.29 -13.77
C ASP A 498 -10.63 -14.22 -14.84
N ALA A 499 -10.69 -15.06 -15.87
CA ALA A 499 -9.80 -14.98 -17.03
C ALA A 499 -10.53 -15.43 -18.30
N PHE A 500 -10.13 -14.89 -19.47
CA PHE A 500 -10.78 -15.14 -20.76
C PHE A 500 -9.77 -15.26 -21.89
N LEU A 501 -10.06 -16.13 -22.85
CA LEU A 501 -9.39 -16.14 -24.15
C LEU A 501 -10.22 -15.34 -25.16
N VAL A 502 -9.61 -14.34 -25.79
CA VAL A 502 -10.27 -13.35 -26.66
C VAL A 502 -9.58 -13.34 -28.02
N ASN A 503 -10.27 -12.84 -29.05
CA ASN A 503 -9.77 -12.69 -30.42
C ASN A 503 -9.26 -14.03 -30.99
N ASP A 504 -10.14 -15.03 -31.07
CA ASP A 504 -9.84 -16.37 -31.58
C ASP A 504 -8.65 -17.04 -30.88
N ASN A 505 -8.65 -16.99 -29.54
CA ASN A 505 -7.58 -17.52 -28.68
C ASN A 505 -6.20 -16.90 -28.95
N ARG A 506 -6.13 -15.62 -29.35
CA ARG A 506 -4.85 -14.90 -29.54
C ARG A 506 -4.47 -14.00 -28.37
N GLN A 507 -5.45 -13.64 -27.54
CA GLN A 507 -5.26 -12.78 -26.38
C GLN A 507 -5.79 -13.46 -25.12
N LEU A 508 -5.06 -13.30 -24.03
CA LEU A 508 -5.46 -13.71 -22.70
C LEU A 508 -5.77 -12.45 -21.88
N TRP A 509 -6.99 -12.36 -21.36
CA TRP A 509 -7.40 -11.32 -20.44
C TRP A 509 -7.51 -11.92 -19.04
N VAL A 510 -6.81 -11.35 -18.07
CA VAL A 510 -6.92 -11.73 -16.66
C VAL A 510 -7.58 -10.59 -15.90
N VAL A 511 -8.73 -10.88 -15.29
CA VAL A 511 -9.53 -9.93 -14.52
C VAL A 511 -9.21 -10.09 -13.04
N ILE A 512 -8.78 -8.99 -12.43
CA ILE A 512 -8.36 -8.90 -11.03
C ILE A 512 -9.07 -7.74 -10.34
N GLU A 513 -9.04 -7.73 -9.01
CA GLU A 513 -9.53 -6.58 -8.27
C GLU A 513 -8.77 -5.30 -8.63
N TYR A 514 -9.48 -4.18 -8.66
CA TYR A 514 -8.88 -2.87 -8.89
C TYR A 514 -8.46 -2.24 -7.56
N ILE A 515 -7.18 -1.85 -7.47
CA ILE A 515 -6.60 -1.12 -6.34
C ILE A 515 -6.42 0.33 -6.76
N ASP A 516 -7.10 1.25 -6.06
CA ASP A 516 -7.28 2.64 -6.49
C ASP A 516 -6.13 3.58 -6.14
N GLY A 517 -5.31 3.24 -5.13
CA GLY A 517 -4.14 4.04 -4.72
C GLY A 517 -2.87 3.77 -5.54
N GLY A 518 -2.87 2.79 -6.45
CA GLY A 518 -1.77 2.56 -7.39
C GLY A 518 -0.61 1.76 -6.79
N ALA A 519 0.56 1.85 -7.43
CA ALA A 519 1.77 1.13 -7.04
C ALA A 519 2.56 1.90 -5.98
N LEU A 520 3.32 1.19 -5.15
CA LEU A 520 4.15 1.78 -4.10
C LEU A 520 5.23 2.69 -4.69
N ASN A 521 5.75 2.39 -5.89
CA ASN A 521 6.74 3.25 -6.55
C ASN A 521 6.20 4.67 -6.75
N ASP A 522 4.94 4.82 -7.17
CA ASP A 522 4.32 6.14 -7.33
C ASP A 522 4.29 6.92 -6.00
N ILE A 523 4.13 6.22 -4.87
CA ILE A 523 4.15 6.84 -3.54
C ILE A 523 5.58 7.29 -3.20
N ILE A 524 6.59 6.49 -3.50
CA ILE A 524 8.00 6.83 -3.26
C ILE A 524 8.40 8.06 -4.09
N ASP A 525 8.07 8.08 -5.38
CA ASP A 525 8.41 9.18 -6.30
C ASP A 525 7.73 10.51 -5.94
N ASN A 526 6.51 10.47 -5.38
CA ASN A 526 5.74 11.67 -5.06
C ASN A 526 5.95 12.19 -3.62
N ASN A 527 6.77 11.55 -2.80
CA ASN A 527 7.03 11.97 -1.43
C ASN A 527 8.52 12.23 -1.19
N LEU A 528 8.84 13.23 -0.37
CA LEU A 528 10.24 13.53 -0.01
C LEU A 528 10.79 12.55 1.04
N THR A 529 9.92 12.03 1.90
CA THR A 529 10.26 11.11 2.99
C THR A 529 9.05 10.23 3.32
N ILE A 530 9.28 8.94 3.53
CA ILE A 530 8.27 8.04 4.09
C ILE A 530 8.59 7.84 5.59
N PRO A 531 7.62 7.97 6.51
CA PRO A 531 7.85 7.64 7.91
C PRO A 531 8.13 6.15 8.12
N GLU A 532 9.08 5.81 8.99
CA GLU A 532 9.46 4.42 9.27
C GLU A 532 8.29 3.54 9.74
N ARG A 533 7.30 4.10 10.44
CA ARG A 533 6.05 3.38 10.81
C ARG A 533 5.23 2.91 9.60
N HIS A 534 5.21 3.71 8.53
CA HIS A 534 4.51 3.36 7.30
C HIS A 534 5.33 2.31 6.54
N MET A 535 6.67 2.45 6.52
CA MET A 535 7.55 1.40 5.99
C MET A 535 7.34 0.07 6.72
N ALA A 536 7.30 0.09 8.05
CA ALA A 536 7.03 -1.08 8.87
C ALA A 536 5.69 -1.73 8.54
N THR A 537 4.64 -0.91 8.33
CA THR A 537 3.32 -1.38 7.87
C THR A 537 3.40 -2.03 6.51
N ILE A 538 3.95 -1.34 5.51
CA ILE A 538 4.13 -1.86 4.15
C ILE A 538 4.93 -3.17 4.15
N CYS A 539 6.05 -3.21 4.88
CA CYS A 539 6.89 -4.40 5.00
C CYS A 539 6.17 -5.56 5.70
N ARG A 540 5.38 -5.31 6.75
CA ARG A 540 4.64 -6.37 7.46
C ARG A 540 3.55 -6.97 6.59
N GLU A 541 2.71 -6.16 5.98
CA GLU A 541 1.63 -6.62 5.09
C GLU A 541 2.20 -7.40 3.89
N THR A 542 3.29 -6.89 3.29
CA THR A 542 4.01 -7.61 2.23
C THR A 542 4.60 -8.93 2.76
N CYS A 543 5.16 -8.94 3.97
CA CYS A 543 5.72 -10.14 4.59
C CYS A 543 4.65 -11.20 4.88
N GLN A 544 3.43 -10.80 5.30
CA GLN A 544 2.29 -11.71 5.48
C GLN A 544 1.85 -12.35 4.15
N GLY A 545 1.78 -11.55 3.08
CA GLY A 545 1.55 -12.07 1.72
C GLY A 545 2.62 -13.08 1.28
N LEU A 546 3.90 -12.79 1.55
CA LEU A 546 5.00 -13.70 1.25
C LEU A 546 4.96 -14.98 2.10
N GLN A 547 4.67 -14.89 3.40
CA GLN A 547 4.49 -16.04 4.28
C GLN A 547 3.42 -17.00 3.74
N HIS A 548 2.30 -16.46 3.26
CA HIS A 548 1.24 -17.24 2.63
C HIS A 548 1.71 -18.00 1.39
N LEU A 549 2.51 -17.38 0.53
CA LEU A 549 3.08 -18.03 -0.66
C LEU A 549 4.15 -19.06 -0.30
N HIS A 550 5.06 -18.71 0.61
CA HIS A 550 6.20 -19.55 1.01
C HIS A 550 5.74 -20.83 1.70
N SER A 551 4.72 -20.76 2.57
CA SER A 551 4.10 -21.94 3.20
C SER A 551 3.50 -22.93 2.18
N ARG A 552 3.13 -22.45 0.99
CA ARG A 552 2.63 -23.25 -0.15
C ARG A 552 3.72 -23.59 -1.16
N ARG A 553 4.99 -23.35 -0.81
CA ARG A 553 6.18 -23.58 -1.64
C ARG A 553 6.15 -22.79 -2.95
N ILE A 554 5.57 -21.59 -2.94
CA ILE A 554 5.57 -20.66 -4.07
C ILE A 554 6.62 -19.58 -3.82
N ILE A 555 7.47 -19.32 -4.80
CA ILE A 555 8.43 -18.21 -4.78
C ILE A 555 7.93 -17.12 -5.73
N HIS A 556 7.92 -15.86 -5.29
CA HIS A 556 7.47 -14.73 -6.11
C HIS A 556 8.49 -14.33 -7.18
N ARG A 557 9.76 -14.16 -6.80
CA ARG A 557 10.93 -13.83 -7.63
C ARG A 557 11.01 -12.41 -8.21
N ASP A 558 9.99 -11.59 -8.04
CA ASP A 558 9.99 -10.18 -8.49
C ASP A 558 9.32 -9.23 -7.49
N ILE A 559 9.74 -9.28 -6.22
CA ILE A 559 9.28 -8.33 -5.20
C ILE A 559 10.02 -7.01 -5.34
N LYS A 560 9.26 -5.93 -5.49
CA LYS A 560 9.71 -4.54 -5.66
C LYS A 560 8.54 -3.59 -5.50
N SER A 561 8.80 -2.29 -5.37
CA SER A 561 7.78 -1.26 -5.20
C SER A 561 6.74 -1.21 -6.34
N ASP A 562 7.11 -1.52 -7.59
CA ASP A 562 6.17 -1.60 -8.73
C ASP A 562 5.08 -2.69 -8.54
N ASN A 563 5.42 -3.77 -7.84
CA ASN A 563 4.60 -4.97 -7.69
C ASN A 563 3.90 -5.05 -6.32
N VAL A 564 3.90 -3.94 -5.57
CA VAL A 564 3.14 -3.78 -4.32
C VAL A 564 2.14 -2.64 -4.53
N LEU A 565 0.84 -2.95 -4.44
CA LEU A 565 -0.24 -2.00 -4.63
C LEU A 565 -0.82 -1.57 -3.28
N MET A 566 -1.30 -0.33 -3.20
CA MET A 566 -1.98 0.21 -2.01
C MET A 566 -3.33 0.81 -2.40
N ASP A 567 -4.38 0.52 -1.63
CA ASP A 567 -5.70 1.16 -1.83
C ASP A 567 -5.81 2.48 -1.02
N SER A 568 -6.85 3.27 -1.29
CA SER A 568 -7.14 4.51 -0.56
C SER A 568 -7.43 4.32 0.93
N ARG A 569 -7.62 3.09 1.39
CA ARG A 569 -7.83 2.71 2.79
C ARG A 569 -6.54 2.25 3.48
N GLY A 570 -5.43 2.15 2.74
CA GLY A 570 -4.13 1.73 3.25
C GLY A 570 -3.90 0.21 3.23
N HIS A 571 -4.77 -0.59 2.61
CA HIS A 571 -4.50 -2.02 2.43
C HIS A 571 -3.40 -2.23 1.39
N ILE A 572 -2.48 -3.14 1.68
CA ILE A 572 -1.31 -3.43 0.86
C ILE A 572 -1.45 -4.83 0.24
N LYS A 573 -1.23 -4.94 -1.07
CA LYS A 573 -1.40 -6.19 -1.84
C LYS A 573 -0.26 -6.43 -2.82
N ILE A 574 0.25 -7.65 -2.84
CA ILE A 574 1.26 -8.12 -3.81
C ILE A 574 0.57 -8.43 -5.14
N THR A 575 1.18 -8.02 -6.25
CA THR A 575 0.73 -8.27 -7.62
C THR A 575 1.86 -8.79 -8.52
N ASP A 576 1.53 -9.08 -9.77
CA ASP A 576 2.39 -9.57 -10.86
C ASP A 576 3.08 -10.93 -10.63
N PHE A 577 2.27 -11.99 -10.75
CA PHE A 577 2.68 -13.37 -10.53
C PHE A 577 3.36 -14.02 -11.76
N GLY A 578 3.70 -13.26 -12.80
CA GLY A 578 4.26 -13.79 -14.05
C GLY A 578 5.64 -14.45 -13.89
N PHE A 579 6.39 -14.08 -12.86
CA PHE A 579 7.64 -14.75 -12.50
C PHE A 579 7.49 -15.76 -11.37
N CYS A 580 6.28 -16.06 -10.88
CA CYS A 580 6.13 -16.99 -9.77
C CYS A 580 6.53 -18.42 -10.15
N ALA A 581 6.82 -19.22 -9.12
CA ALA A 581 7.28 -20.58 -9.30
C ALA A 581 6.86 -21.46 -8.12
N LYS A 582 6.10 -22.53 -8.40
CA LYS A 582 5.83 -23.60 -7.42
C LYS A 582 7.04 -24.54 -7.32
N LEU A 583 7.48 -24.85 -6.11
CA LEU A 583 8.52 -25.86 -5.86
C LEU A 583 7.86 -27.22 -5.62
N ASN A 584 8.46 -28.28 -6.15
CA ASN A 584 7.96 -29.66 -6.01
C ASN A 584 8.82 -30.43 -5.01
N GLU A 585 8.29 -31.51 -4.41
CA GLU A 585 9.01 -32.34 -3.41
C GLU A 585 10.33 -32.91 -3.91
N ARG A 586 10.41 -33.22 -5.21
CA ARG A 586 11.63 -33.72 -5.87
C ARG A 586 12.65 -32.61 -6.20
N ARG A 587 12.26 -31.33 -6.11
CA ARG A 587 13.09 -30.18 -6.51
C ARG A 587 12.78 -28.95 -5.66
N SER A 588 13.35 -28.92 -4.46
CA SER A 588 13.16 -27.87 -3.44
C SER A 588 13.89 -26.55 -3.73
N LYS A 589 14.74 -26.50 -4.77
CA LYS A 589 15.51 -25.31 -5.18
C LYS A 589 15.45 -25.09 -6.70
N ARG A 590 15.52 -23.84 -7.14
CA ARG A 590 15.60 -23.44 -8.56
C ARG A 590 16.97 -22.88 -8.89
N ALA A 591 17.33 -22.93 -10.18
CA ALA A 591 18.56 -22.35 -10.73
C ALA A 591 18.28 -21.40 -11.90
N THR A 592 17.00 -21.08 -12.16
CA THR A 592 16.59 -20.25 -13.31
C THR A 592 16.84 -18.77 -13.02
N MET A 593 17.57 -18.07 -13.88
CA MET A 593 17.83 -16.62 -13.74
C MET A 593 16.64 -15.78 -14.20
N VAL A 594 15.89 -15.19 -13.25
CA VAL A 594 14.72 -14.31 -13.47
C VAL A 594 14.60 -13.26 -12.36
N GLY A 595 13.95 -12.13 -12.63
CA GLY A 595 13.67 -11.02 -11.70
C GLY A 595 14.17 -9.67 -12.23
N THR A 596 14.02 -8.60 -11.43
CA THR A 596 14.53 -7.26 -11.74
C THR A 596 15.91 -7.02 -11.11
N THR A 597 16.91 -6.63 -11.92
CA THR A 597 18.35 -6.60 -11.59
C THR A 597 18.71 -6.10 -10.18
N TYR A 598 18.22 -4.91 -9.80
CA TYR A 598 18.62 -4.23 -8.55
C TYR A 598 18.03 -4.87 -7.27
N TRP A 599 16.97 -5.67 -7.39
CA TRP A 599 16.31 -6.36 -6.25
C TRP A 599 16.76 -7.82 -6.12
N MET A 600 17.64 -8.31 -6.99
CA MET A 600 18.07 -9.71 -7.00
C MET A 600 18.98 -10.05 -5.84
N ALA A 601 18.77 -11.24 -5.26
CA ALA A 601 19.65 -11.80 -4.25
C ALA A 601 20.99 -12.26 -4.86
N PRO A 602 22.12 -12.20 -4.12
CA PRO A 602 23.44 -12.57 -4.64
C PRO A 602 23.52 -14.01 -5.16
N GLU A 603 22.79 -14.94 -4.55
CA GLU A 603 22.74 -16.33 -4.99
C GLU A 603 22.02 -16.53 -6.34
N VAL A 604 21.11 -15.62 -6.72
CA VAL A 604 20.45 -15.62 -8.04
C VAL A 604 21.44 -15.15 -9.11
N VAL A 605 22.17 -14.07 -8.83
CA VAL A 605 23.20 -13.52 -9.73
C VAL A 605 24.35 -14.51 -9.93
N LYS A 606 24.77 -15.21 -8.86
CA LYS A 606 25.81 -16.27 -8.91
C LYS A 606 25.32 -17.62 -9.47
N GLN A 607 24.11 -17.67 -10.03
CA GLN A 607 23.50 -18.89 -10.59
C GLN A 607 23.50 -20.11 -9.65
N LYS A 608 23.39 -19.88 -8.34
CA LYS A 608 23.29 -20.96 -7.35
C LYS A 608 21.85 -21.45 -7.25
N ASN A 609 21.69 -22.66 -6.68
CA ASN A 609 20.37 -23.18 -6.35
C ASN A 609 19.76 -22.34 -5.21
N TYR A 610 18.58 -21.74 -5.45
CA TYR A 610 17.90 -20.85 -4.50
C TYR A 610 16.49 -21.34 -4.13
N SER A 611 15.96 -20.86 -3.00
CA SER A 611 14.61 -21.14 -2.49
C SER A 611 13.82 -19.83 -2.28
N TYR A 612 12.76 -19.85 -1.48
CA TYR A 612 11.89 -18.71 -1.20
C TYR A 612 12.57 -17.53 -0.50
N LYS A 613 13.71 -17.74 0.18
CA LYS A 613 14.46 -16.67 0.89
C LYS A 613 15.01 -15.57 -0.02
N ILE A 614 14.96 -15.73 -1.35
CA ILE A 614 15.28 -14.64 -2.27
C ILE A 614 14.24 -13.52 -2.21
N ASP A 615 12.97 -13.83 -1.95
CA ASP A 615 11.91 -12.82 -1.81
C ASP A 615 12.13 -11.96 -0.56
N VAL A 616 12.72 -12.54 0.50
CA VAL A 616 13.11 -11.82 1.73
C VAL A 616 14.24 -10.82 1.45
N TRP A 617 15.20 -11.18 0.59
CA TRP A 617 16.22 -10.24 0.15
C TRP A 617 15.60 -9.08 -0.60
N SER A 618 14.73 -9.37 -1.58
CA SER A 618 14.04 -8.37 -2.38
C SER A 618 13.15 -7.45 -1.52
N LEU A 619 12.49 -7.98 -0.49
CA LEU A 619 11.78 -7.19 0.53
C LEU A 619 12.72 -6.22 1.27
N GLY A 620 13.94 -6.67 1.61
CA GLY A 620 14.96 -5.81 2.19
C GLY A 620 15.42 -4.69 1.26
N ILE A 621 15.56 -4.97 -0.04
CA ILE A 621 15.87 -3.93 -1.04
C ILE A 621 14.71 -2.93 -1.19
N MET A 622 13.46 -3.40 -1.20
CA MET A 622 12.27 -2.53 -1.21
C MET A 622 12.18 -1.65 0.04
N ALA A 623 12.62 -2.15 1.20
CA ALA A 623 12.70 -1.34 2.42
C ALA A 623 13.80 -0.26 2.32
N ILE A 624 14.93 -0.53 1.66
CA ILE A 624 15.95 0.49 1.33
C ILE A 624 15.37 1.52 0.38
N GLU A 625 14.65 1.07 -0.64
CA GLU A 625 14.00 1.94 -1.63
C GLU A 625 13.04 2.93 -0.96
N MET A 626 12.21 2.50 -0.01
CA MET A 626 11.39 3.43 0.77
C MET A 626 12.22 4.38 1.64
N ALA A 627 13.35 3.92 2.19
CA ALA A 627 14.18 4.68 3.12
C ALA A 627 15.07 5.72 2.43
N GLU A 628 15.54 5.44 1.22
CA GLU A 628 16.51 6.24 0.46
C GLU A 628 15.93 6.81 -0.84
N MET A 629 14.64 6.55 -1.11
CA MET A 629 13.88 6.90 -2.33
C MET A 629 14.31 6.18 -3.62
N GLU A 630 15.36 5.35 -3.56
CA GLU A 630 15.79 4.49 -4.66
C GLU A 630 16.53 3.25 -4.13
N PRO A 631 16.50 2.11 -4.84
CA PRO A 631 17.25 0.94 -4.42
C PRO A 631 18.76 1.13 -4.62
N PRO A 632 19.60 0.27 -4.02
CA PRO A 632 21.05 0.34 -4.17
C PRO A 632 21.49 0.22 -5.63
N TYR A 633 22.51 1.01 -6.00
CA TYR A 633 23.19 0.96 -7.31
C TYR A 633 22.33 1.39 -8.51
N MET A 634 21.22 2.10 -8.32
CA MET A 634 20.42 2.61 -9.45
C MET A 634 21.16 3.59 -10.36
N ASP A 635 22.15 4.28 -9.80
CA ASP A 635 23.05 5.18 -10.52
C ASP A 635 24.12 4.43 -11.34
N GLU A 636 24.22 3.11 -11.18
CA GLU A 636 25.17 2.25 -11.90
C GLU A 636 24.52 1.54 -13.08
N GLU A 637 25.30 1.34 -14.15
CA GLU A 637 24.89 0.52 -15.29
C GLU A 637 24.53 -0.91 -14.85
N PRO A 638 23.52 -1.59 -15.45
CA PRO A 638 23.00 -2.86 -14.92
C PRO A 638 24.06 -3.97 -14.77
N LEU A 639 25.01 -4.05 -15.71
CA LEU A 639 26.14 -4.99 -15.62
C LEU A 639 27.05 -4.70 -14.41
N ARG A 640 27.29 -3.42 -14.12
CA ARG A 640 28.06 -2.99 -12.96
C ARG A 640 27.32 -3.28 -11.65
N ALA A 641 26.02 -2.99 -11.61
CA ALA A 641 25.18 -3.31 -10.46
C ALA A 641 25.18 -4.81 -10.13
N LEU A 642 25.08 -5.68 -11.14
CA LEU A 642 25.19 -7.14 -10.96
C LEU A 642 26.51 -7.58 -10.34
N TYR A 643 27.62 -7.03 -10.84
CA TYR A 643 28.94 -7.28 -10.26
C TYR A 643 29.00 -6.83 -8.79
N LEU A 644 28.47 -5.64 -8.48
CA LEU A 644 28.45 -5.12 -7.12
C LEU A 644 27.59 -5.99 -6.20
N ILE A 645 26.40 -6.44 -6.63
CA ILE A 645 25.54 -7.37 -5.89
C ILE A 645 26.28 -8.70 -5.62
N ALA A 646 27.03 -9.21 -6.59
CA ALA A 646 27.77 -10.46 -6.43
C ALA A 646 28.96 -10.33 -5.46
N THR A 647 29.57 -9.15 -5.35
CA THR A 647 30.86 -8.95 -4.65
C THR A 647 30.79 -8.14 -3.36
N SER A 648 29.88 -7.18 -3.25
CA SER A 648 29.85 -6.18 -2.17
C SER A 648 29.10 -6.64 -0.93
N GLY A 649 28.51 -7.83 -0.96
CA GLY A 649 27.80 -8.41 0.18
C GLY A 649 26.49 -7.65 0.48
N THR A 650 26.32 -7.17 1.71
CA THR A 650 25.13 -6.40 2.12
C THR A 650 25.29 -4.94 1.66
N PRO A 651 24.35 -4.39 0.85
CA PRO A 651 24.47 -3.02 0.37
C PRO A 651 24.40 -2.02 1.53
N PRO A 652 25.28 -1.00 1.58
CA PRO A 652 25.27 0.02 2.62
C PRO A 652 24.12 1.03 2.42
N LEU A 653 23.55 1.52 3.53
CA LEU A 653 22.62 2.65 3.52
C LEU A 653 23.39 3.96 3.28
N ARG A 654 22.99 4.73 2.27
CA ARG A 654 23.62 6.03 1.95
C ARG A 654 23.54 7.01 3.11
N HIS A 655 22.38 7.09 3.76
CA HIS A 655 22.16 7.97 4.90
C HIS A 655 21.88 7.19 6.19
N ALA A 656 22.74 6.20 6.51
CA ALA A 656 22.57 5.34 7.68
C ALA A 656 22.29 6.10 8.99
N ALA A 657 22.87 7.29 9.21
CA ALA A 657 22.65 8.06 10.44
C ALA A 657 21.20 8.57 10.63
N LYS A 658 20.41 8.69 9.55
CA LYS A 658 19.02 9.18 9.62
C LYS A 658 18.03 8.14 10.11
N HIS A 659 18.37 6.86 9.99
CA HIS A 659 17.45 5.74 10.20
C HIS A 659 17.58 5.15 11.60
N SER A 660 16.46 4.66 12.14
CA SER A 660 16.39 4.10 13.48
C SER A 660 17.22 2.81 13.62
N PRO A 661 17.62 2.45 14.85
CA PRO A 661 18.22 1.14 15.12
C PRO A 661 17.30 -0.03 14.73
N LEU A 662 15.97 0.14 14.84
CA LEU A 662 14.99 -0.88 14.51
C LEU A 662 14.96 -1.21 13.02
N LEU A 663 14.90 -0.17 12.17
CA LEU A 663 14.94 -0.35 10.71
C LEU A 663 16.27 -1.00 10.28
N LYS A 664 17.40 -0.56 10.84
CA LYS A 664 18.71 -1.16 10.57
C LYS A 664 18.77 -2.64 10.98
N SER A 665 18.22 -2.99 12.14
CA SER A 665 18.14 -4.37 12.61
C SER A 665 17.31 -5.23 11.64
N PHE A 666 16.16 -4.70 11.19
CA PHE A 666 15.31 -5.38 10.22
C PHE A 666 16.03 -5.64 8.89
N LEU A 667 16.67 -4.61 8.33
CA LEU A 667 17.46 -4.70 7.10
C LEU A 667 18.61 -5.71 7.24
N ALA A 668 19.28 -5.74 8.39
CA ALA A 668 20.37 -6.67 8.67
C ALA A 668 19.90 -8.14 8.74
N ARG A 669 18.63 -8.41 9.04
CA ARG A 669 18.04 -9.76 8.97
C ARG A 669 17.61 -10.14 7.55
N CYS A 670 17.09 -9.17 6.78
CA CYS A 670 16.66 -9.39 5.39
C CYS A 670 17.85 -9.58 4.44
N LEU A 671 18.91 -8.79 4.59
CA LEU A 671 20.02 -8.69 3.64
C LEU A 671 21.25 -9.52 4.04
N ARG A 672 21.05 -10.65 4.73
CA ARG A 672 22.12 -11.63 4.98
C ARG A 672 22.50 -12.33 3.67
N VAL A 673 23.79 -12.26 3.33
CA VAL A 673 24.35 -12.92 2.13
C VAL A 673 24.31 -14.43 2.26
N ASP A 674 24.57 -14.96 3.45
CA ASP A 674 24.36 -16.36 3.76
C ASP A 674 22.86 -16.66 3.86
N VAL A 675 22.37 -17.52 2.97
CA VAL A 675 20.95 -17.87 2.83
C VAL A 675 20.42 -18.58 4.06
N GLU A 676 21.25 -19.40 4.74
CA GLU A 676 20.79 -20.13 5.92
C GLU A 676 20.58 -19.16 7.10
N GLN A 677 21.43 -18.12 7.21
CA GLN A 677 21.33 -17.07 8.23
C GLN A 677 20.31 -15.97 7.89
N ARG A 678 19.85 -15.90 6.64
CA ARG A 678 18.78 -14.98 6.24
C ARG A 678 17.46 -15.41 6.87
N ALA A 679 16.76 -14.45 7.47
CA ALA A 679 15.50 -14.73 8.13
C ALA A 679 14.45 -15.27 7.15
N SER A 680 13.58 -16.13 7.65
CA SER A 680 12.32 -16.51 7.03
C SER A 680 11.25 -15.42 7.23
N THR A 681 10.14 -15.51 6.50
CA THR A 681 9.00 -14.61 6.68
C THR A 681 8.39 -14.74 8.08
N ASP A 682 8.32 -15.95 8.63
CA ASP A 682 7.81 -16.18 10.00
C ASP A 682 8.66 -15.43 11.03
N GLU A 683 10.00 -15.57 10.93
CA GLU A 683 10.93 -14.90 11.83
C GLU A 683 10.96 -13.37 11.67
N LEU A 684 10.61 -12.85 10.50
CA LEU A 684 10.54 -11.41 10.25
C LEU A 684 9.26 -10.80 10.82
N LEU A 685 8.13 -11.50 10.76
CA LEU A 685 6.86 -11.02 11.31
C LEU A 685 6.94 -10.79 12.82
N ASP A 686 7.75 -11.55 13.54
CA ASP A 686 8.03 -11.35 14.96
C ASP A 686 9.05 -10.23 15.24
N HIS A 687 9.64 -9.61 14.22
CA HIS A 687 10.66 -8.58 14.40
C HIS A 687 10.04 -7.27 14.90
N GLU A 688 10.65 -6.65 15.92
CA GLU A 688 10.17 -5.42 16.57
C GLU A 688 9.84 -4.29 15.59
N PHE A 689 10.64 -4.12 14.54
CA PHE A 689 10.36 -3.15 13.48
C PHE A 689 9.00 -3.39 12.80
N LEU A 690 8.65 -4.63 12.43
CA LEU A 690 7.38 -4.92 11.77
C LEU A 690 6.19 -4.77 12.74
N ASN A 691 6.40 -5.07 14.02
CA ASN A 691 5.42 -4.85 15.09
C ASN A 691 5.22 -3.36 15.44
N SER A 692 6.16 -2.49 15.06
CA SER A 692 6.02 -1.03 15.22
C SER A 692 5.06 -0.40 14.20
N GLY A 693 4.74 -1.12 13.12
CA GLY A 693 3.52 -0.88 12.35
C GLY A 693 2.49 -1.95 12.72
N GLY A 694 1.24 -1.85 12.36
CA GLY A 694 0.37 -0.89 12.97
C GLY A 694 -0.11 -1.41 14.32
N SER A 695 0.44 -0.84 15.38
CA SER A 695 -0.49 -0.25 16.34
C SER A 695 -1.49 0.56 15.51
N GLN A 696 -2.77 0.23 15.58
CA GLN A 696 -3.84 1.11 15.11
C GLN A 696 -3.90 2.39 15.96
N GLU A 697 -2.76 3.02 16.19
CA GLU A 697 -2.73 4.46 16.30
C GLU A 697 -2.81 4.95 14.86
N THR A 698 -4.03 5.01 14.33
CA THR A 698 -4.37 5.91 13.23
C THR A 698 -3.57 7.19 13.46
N PRO A 699 -2.86 7.74 12.45
CA PRO A 699 -1.97 8.88 12.66
C PRO A 699 -2.66 9.91 13.54
N ASP A 700 -1.96 10.48 14.54
CA ASP A 700 -2.45 11.50 15.48
C ASP A 700 -3.21 12.69 14.83
N THR A 701 -3.25 12.74 13.51
CA THR A 701 -4.14 13.58 12.72
C THR A 701 -5.61 13.37 13.08
N GLU A 702 -6.33 14.48 13.15
CA GLU A 702 -7.77 14.51 13.40
C GLU A 702 -8.60 13.75 12.38
N VAL A 703 -9.82 13.37 12.80
CA VAL A 703 -10.70 12.50 12.04
C VAL A 703 -11.66 13.33 11.19
N PRO A 704 -11.75 13.11 9.86
CA PRO A 704 -12.71 13.81 9.03
C PRO A 704 -14.15 13.54 9.49
N HIS A 705 -14.89 14.59 9.79
CA HIS A 705 -16.28 14.51 10.25
C HIS A 705 -17.11 15.70 9.79
N ILE A 706 -18.43 15.52 9.76
CA ILE A 706 -19.40 16.58 9.54
C ILE A 706 -19.80 17.12 10.91
N ARG A 707 -19.52 18.41 11.13
CA ARG A 707 -19.87 19.12 12.36
C ARG A 707 -21.13 19.95 12.15
N THR A 708 -22.08 19.77 13.06
CA THR A 708 -23.25 20.64 13.21
C THR A 708 -23.42 21.01 14.67
N TYR A 709 -24.16 22.08 14.98
CA TYR A 709 -24.45 22.44 16.37
C TYR A 709 -25.85 23.04 16.50
N PHE A 710 -26.39 23.01 17.71
CA PHE A 710 -27.64 23.67 18.07
C PHE A 710 -27.72 23.92 19.58
N TYR A 711 -28.68 24.74 20.00
CA TYR A 711 -29.05 24.90 21.40
C TYR A 711 -30.34 24.14 21.70
N ILE A 712 -30.47 23.66 22.93
CA ILE A 712 -31.66 22.94 23.40
C ILE A 712 -31.97 23.24 24.87
N GLY A 713 -33.22 23.06 25.27
CA GLY A 713 -33.69 23.48 26.58
C GLY A 713 -33.73 25.00 26.73
N GLY A 714 -33.72 25.43 27.99
CA GLY A 714 -33.81 26.84 28.36
C GLY A 714 -35.24 27.40 28.39
N GLU A 715 -35.36 28.60 28.94
CA GLU A 715 -36.62 29.32 29.11
C GLU A 715 -36.40 30.84 29.04
N TYR A 716 -37.46 31.59 28.74
CA TYR A 716 -37.46 33.04 28.92
C TYR A 716 -37.65 33.38 30.40
N ALA A 717 -36.75 34.21 30.93
CA ALA A 717 -36.83 34.80 32.25
C ALA A 717 -36.87 36.33 32.16
N LYS A 718 -37.39 36.99 33.20
CA LYS A 718 -37.39 38.45 33.31
C LYS A 718 -36.17 38.91 34.10
N ASP A 719 -35.56 40.01 33.66
CA ASP A 719 -34.55 40.73 34.45
C ASP A 719 -35.21 41.64 35.49
N GLU A 720 -34.39 42.25 36.35
CA GLU A 720 -34.83 43.19 37.40
C GLU A 720 -35.56 44.43 36.84
N LYS A 721 -35.43 44.71 35.54
CA LYS A 721 -36.06 45.82 34.82
C LYS A 721 -37.30 45.40 34.03
N GLY A 722 -37.73 44.13 34.13
CA GLY A 722 -38.84 43.55 33.39
C GLY A 722 -38.56 43.20 31.93
N GLY A 723 -37.32 43.36 31.46
CA GLY A 723 -36.85 42.87 30.16
C GLY A 723 -36.77 41.35 30.15
N HIS A 724 -37.03 40.71 29.00
CA HIS A 724 -36.96 39.25 28.90
C HIS A 724 -35.61 38.82 28.32
N PHE A 725 -34.95 37.85 28.94
CA PHE A 725 -33.76 37.20 28.44
C PHE A 725 -33.94 35.67 28.44
N PHE A 726 -33.16 34.96 27.62
CA PHE A 726 -33.20 33.50 27.57
C PHE A 726 -32.11 32.93 28.47
N ARG A 727 -32.44 31.93 29.29
CA ARG A 727 -31.49 31.30 30.22
C ARG A 727 -31.60 29.77 30.21
N ASP A 728 -30.63 29.12 30.82
CA ASP A 728 -30.56 27.66 31.03
C ASP A 728 -30.55 26.82 29.74
N GLN A 729 -30.21 27.44 28.60
CA GLN A 729 -29.99 26.75 27.33
C GLN A 729 -28.72 25.91 27.38
N MET A 730 -28.73 24.76 26.70
CA MET A 730 -27.61 23.85 26.57
C MET A 730 -27.14 23.81 25.12
N TYR A 731 -25.87 24.15 24.91
CA TYR A 731 -25.19 23.99 23.64
C TYR A 731 -24.90 22.51 23.39
N VAL A 732 -25.19 22.07 22.16
CA VAL A 732 -24.95 20.71 21.70
C VAL A 732 -24.21 20.77 20.38
N GLU A 733 -23.05 20.13 20.34
CA GLU A 733 -22.27 19.88 19.15
C GLU A 733 -22.49 18.45 18.70
N LYS A 734 -22.78 18.26 17.42
CA LYS A 734 -23.01 16.95 16.81
C LYS A 734 -21.94 16.70 15.77
N LEU A 735 -21.21 15.60 15.94
CA LEU A 735 -20.16 15.13 15.06
C LEU A 735 -20.59 13.81 14.41
N VAL A 736 -20.44 13.72 13.10
CA VAL A 736 -20.79 12.53 12.30
C VAL A 736 -19.59 12.12 11.46
N PRO A 737 -19.19 10.83 11.42
CA PRO A 737 -18.07 10.38 10.60
C PRO A 737 -18.28 10.73 9.13
N ALA A 738 -17.25 11.22 8.44
CA ALA A 738 -17.37 11.64 7.04
C ALA A 738 -17.75 10.51 6.09
N GLN A 739 -17.38 9.26 6.42
CA GLN A 739 -17.73 8.06 5.65
C GLN A 739 -19.14 7.52 5.97
N GLY A 740 -19.87 8.17 6.88
CA GLY A 740 -21.18 7.74 7.36
C GLY A 740 -21.13 7.02 8.72
N VAL A 741 -22.28 6.97 9.39
CA VAL A 741 -22.43 6.31 10.70
C VAL A 741 -22.58 4.80 10.50
N THR A 742 -21.73 4.01 11.15
CA THR A 742 -21.85 2.54 11.16
C THR A 742 -22.44 2.01 12.47
N GLN A 743 -22.23 2.71 13.58
CA GLN A 743 -22.77 2.36 14.89
C GLN A 743 -24.19 2.89 15.07
N LYS A 744 -25.13 2.03 15.48
CA LYS A 744 -26.55 2.40 15.58
C LYS A 744 -26.83 3.37 16.72
N ILE A 745 -26.09 3.24 17.81
CA ILE A 745 -26.33 3.91 19.09
C ILE A 745 -25.34 5.08 19.21
N PRO A 746 -25.81 6.34 19.25
CA PRO A 746 -24.92 7.49 19.41
C PRO A 746 -24.45 7.63 20.87
N ILE A 747 -23.37 8.38 21.04
CA ILE A 747 -22.78 8.67 22.36
C ILE A 747 -22.96 10.16 22.67
N ILE A 748 -23.39 10.48 23.90
CA ILE A 748 -23.43 11.85 24.42
C ILE A 748 -22.38 12.01 25.50
N MET A 749 -21.45 12.95 25.31
CA MET A 749 -20.33 13.22 26.22
C MET A 749 -20.58 14.48 27.05
N MET A 750 -20.43 14.36 28.36
CA MET A 750 -20.70 15.41 29.35
C MET A 750 -19.45 15.63 30.22
N HIS A 751 -18.93 16.85 30.18
CA HIS A 751 -17.65 17.20 30.82
C HIS A 751 -17.81 17.51 32.32
N GLY A 752 -16.72 17.36 33.08
CA GLY A 752 -16.68 17.67 34.51
C GLY A 752 -16.76 19.16 34.86
N ASN A 753 -16.59 19.47 36.16
CA ASN A 753 -16.57 20.86 36.62
C ASN A 753 -15.35 21.61 36.04
N CYS A 754 -15.42 22.94 35.98
CA CYS A 754 -14.45 23.86 35.38
C CYS A 754 -14.06 23.61 33.90
N MET A 755 -14.63 22.60 33.24
CA MET A 755 -14.33 22.23 31.86
C MET A 755 -15.44 22.63 30.88
N THR A 756 -15.21 22.35 29.60
CA THR A 756 -16.25 22.38 28.56
C THR A 756 -16.16 21.12 27.70
N GLY A 757 -17.06 20.96 26.73
CA GLY A 757 -17.02 19.82 25.81
C GLY A 757 -15.72 19.70 24.99
N THR A 758 -14.92 20.77 24.92
CA THR A 758 -13.64 20.77 24.18
C THR A 758 -12.62 19.78 24.72
N ASN A 759 -12.71 19.40 26.01
CA ASN A 759 -11.81 18.43 26.61
C ASN A 759 -11.96 17.01 26.04
N PHE A 760 -13.04 16.72 25.31
CA PHE A 760 -13.18 15.45 24.57
C PHE A 760 -12.69 15.53 23.12
N LEU A 761 -12.49 16.74 22.58
CA LEU A 761 -12.05 16.95 21.20
C LEU A 761 -10.55 16.71 21.05
N ASN A 762 -9.75 17.38 21.89
CA ASN A 762 -8.28 17.34 21.83
C ASN A 762 -7.68 17.25 23.22
N LYS A 763 -6.54 16.57 23.31
CA LYS A 763 -5.67 16.58 24.48
C LYS A 763 -4.89 17.90 24.54
N PRO A 764 -4.46 18.32 25.74
CA PRO A 764 -3.72 19.58 25.91
C PRO A 764 -2.31 19.57 25.30
N ASP A 765 -1.75 18.41 24.98
CA ASP A 765 -0.51 18.25 24.22
C ASP A 765 -0.72 18.33 22.69
N GLY A 766 -1.95 18.60 22.25
CA GLY A 766 -2.34 18.63 20.83
C GLY A 766 -2.70 17.24 20.27
N GLY A 767 -2.61 16.19 21.08
CA GLY A 767 -3.05 14.85 20.71
C GLY A 767 -4.56 14.76 20.51
N ARG A 768 -4.98 13.69 19.86
CA ARG A 768 -6.39 13.42 19.59
C ARG A 768 -7.17 13.10 20.87
N GLY A 769 -8.39 13.62 21.00
CA GLY A 769 -9.32 13.28 22.09
C GLY A 769 -10.29 12.14 21.75
N TRP A 770 -10.99 11.65 22.78
CA TRP A 770 -11.92 10.52 22.67
C TRP A 770 -13.07 10.73 21.68
N ALA A 771 -13.50 11.96 21.43
CA ALA A 771 -14.53 12.24 20.43
C ALA A 771 -14.12 11.70 19.05
N SER A 772 -12.87 11.92 18.67
CA SER A 772 -12.32 11.46 17.39
C SER A 772 -12.11 9.94 17.38
N ASP A 773 -11.73 9.33 18.51
CA ASP A 773 -11.60 7.87 18.60
C ASP A 773 -12.95 7.16 18.39
N PHE A 774 -14.02 7.65 19.03
CA PHE A 774 -15.37 7.13 18.80
C PHE A 774 -15.86 7.42 17.37
N LEU A 775 -15.51 8.56 16.77
CA LEU A 775 -15.84 8.83 15.36
C LEU A 775 -15.19 7.81 14.41
N LEU A 776 -13.93 7.42 14.63
CA LEU A 776 -13.26 6.38 13.83
C LEU A 776 -13.92 5.01 13.97
N GLN A 777 -14.41 4.71 15.16
CA GLN A 777 -15.16 3.50 15.45
C GLN A 777 -16.60 3.56 14.88
N GLY A 778 -16.95 4.66 14.21
CA GLY A 778 -18.18 4.85 13.44
C GLY A 778 -19.38 5.32 14.25
N TYR A 779 -19.15 5.83 15.47
CA TYR A 779 -20.18 6.42 16.31
C TYR A 779 -20.59 7.81 15.84
N GLU A 780 -21.88 8.10 15.96
CA GLU A 780 -22.40 9.46 15.98
C GLU A 780 -22.19 10.04 17.39
N VAL A 781 -21.49 11.17 17.50
CA VAL A 781 -21.06 11.72 18.79
C VAL A 781 -21.71 13.08 19.03
N TYR A 782 -22.27 13.25 20.22
CA TYR A 782 -22.81 14.51 20.72
C TYR A 782 -21.96 14.99 21.89
N ILE A 783 -21.51 16.23 21.84
CA ILE A 783 -20.73 16.87 22.90
C ILE A 783 -21.55 18.05 23.42
N ILE A 784 -21.77 18.12 24.72
CA ILE A 784 -22.54 19.21 25.32
C ILE A 784 -21.63 20.16 26.10
N ASP A 785 -21.99 21.43 26.13
CA ASP A 785 -21.60 22.30 27.23
C ASP A 785 -22.83 22.41 28.15
N GLN A 786 -22.72 21.99 29.40
CA GLN A 786 -23.84 22.04 30.35
C GLN A 786 -24.41 23.46 30.51
N PRO A 787 -25.68 23.65 30.92
CA PRO A 787 -26.23 24.98 31.20
C PRO A 787 -25.31 25.82 32.11
N LEU A 788 -25.21 27.12 31.81
CA LEU A 788 -24.35 28.07 32.53
C LEU A 788 -22.84 27.76 32.43
N ARG A 789 -22.40 27.17 31.31
CA ARG A 789 -21.01 26.83 31.01
C ARG A 789 -20.61 27.14 29.58
N GLY A 790 -19.43 27.73 29.37
CA GLY A 790 -18.83 27.82 28.04
C GLY A 790 -19.79 28.45 27.02
N ARG A 791 -20.15 27.72 25.97
CA ARG A 791 -21.09 28.18 24.94
C ARG A 791 -22.55 28.22 25.41
N SER A 792 -22.87 27.56 26.51
CA SER A 792 -24.14 27.65 27.24
C SER A 792 -24.09 28.81 28.24
N ALA A 793 -24.18 30.04 27.73
CA ALA A 793 -23.86 31.25 28.48
C ALA A 793 -24.58 31.36 29.84
N TRP A 794 -23.83 31.84 30.84
CA TRP A 794 -24.39 32.30 32.10
C TRP A 794 -24.89 33.73 31.97
N HIS A 795 -26.06 34.01 32.59
CA HIS A 795 -26.64 35.34 32.65
C HIS A 795 -26.86 35.74 34.13
N PRO A 796 -26.44 36.95 34.54
CA PRO A 796 -26.74 37.47 35.87
C PRO A 796 -28.26 37.63 36.08
N GLY A 797 -28.79 37.24 37.24
CA GLY A 797 -30.21 37.45 37.59
C GLY A 797 -30.69 36.60 38.77
N ASP A 798 -31.97 36.77 39.13
CA ASP A 798 -32.60 36.19 40.32
C ASP A 798 -32.41 34.66 40.42
N GLY A 799 -31.57 34.26 41.36
CA GLY A 799 -31.36 32.87 41.76
C GLY A 799 -30.13 32.17 41.17
N VAL A 800 -29.35 32.82 40.30
CA VAL A 800 -28.12 32.21 39.75
C VAL A 800 -26.89 32.74 40.50
N PRO A 801 -26.16 31.90 41.28
CA PRO A 801 -24.99 32.34 42.03
C PRO A 801 -23.91 32.94 41.13
N SER A 802 -23.08 33.81 41.70
CA SER A 802 -21.90 34.32 41.00
C SER A 802 -20.96 33.17 40.59
N PRO A 803 -20.40 33.20 39.36
CA PRO A 803 -19.46 32.19 38.94
C PRO A 803 -18.19 32.17 39.79
N SER A 804 -17.61 30.98 39.94
CA SER A 804 -16.35 30.69 40.63
C SER A 804 -15.32 30.11 39.66
N THR A 805 -14.05 30.17 40.03
CA THR A 805 -12.92 29.63 39.24
C THR A 805 -11.98 28.89 40.17
N TYR A 806 -11.37 27.81 39.71
CA TYR A 806 -10.28 27.17 40.44
C TYR A 806 -8.98 27.91 40.21
N SER A 807 -8.13 28.03 41.24
CA SER A 807 -6.78 28.55 41.05
C SER A 807 -5.91 27.53 40.32
N ALA A 808 -4.84 27.99 39.68
CA ALA A 808 -3.91 27.12 39.00
C ALA A 808 -3.24 26.13 39.97
N GLU A 809 -2.98 26.53 41.23
CA GLU A 809 -2.43 25.65 42.27
C GLU A 809 -3.36 24.47 42.55
N LEU A 810 -4.67 24.74 42.71
CA LEU A 810 -5.66 23.70 42.94
C LEU A 810 -5.73 22.74 41.74
N MET A 811 -5.68 23.27 40.53
CA MET A 811 -5.70 22.44 39.31
C MET A 811 -4.49 21.51 39.22
N GLN A 812 -3.30 22.01 39.57
CA GLN A 812 -2.08 21.20 39.61
C GLN A 812 -2.17 20.11 40.68
N ASP A 813 -2.54 20.49 41.90
CA ASP A 813 -2.52 19.60 43.06
C ASP A 813 -3.59 18.51 43.00
N ARG A 814 -4.70 18.76 42.27
CA ARG A 814 -5.81 17.79 42.18
C ARG A 814 -5.84 16.99 40.88
N PHE A 815 -5.37 17.54 39.78
CA PHE A 815 -5.69 16.98 38.46
C PHE A 815 -4.47 16.62 37.62
N THR A 816 -3.46 17.48 37.55
CA THR A 816 -2.35 17.32 36.58
C THR A 816 -1.03 16.91 37.21
N ALA A 817 -0.81 17.22 38.49
CA ALA A 817 0.37 16.82 39.28
C ALA A 817 0.04 16.42 40.73
N PRO A 818 -0.99 15.57 40.98
CA PRO A 818 -1.41 15.20 42.33
C PRO A 818 -0.33 14.55 43.20
N LYS A 819 0.63 13.85 42.57
CA LYS A 819 1.80 13.26 43.25
C LYS A 819 2.65 14.29 44.00
N ARG A 820 2.59 15.57 43.61
CA ARG A 820 3.32 16.65 44.28
C ARG A 820 2.69 17.00 45.62
N ALA A 821 1.36 17.13 45.64
CA ALA A 821 0.62 17.56 46.81
C ALA A 821 0.32 16.41 47.77
N MET A 822 0.28 15.16 47.26
CA MET A 822 0.05 13.95 48.07
C MET A 822 -1.20 14.06 48.98
N GLN A 823 -2.27 14.69 48.47
CA GLN A 823 -3.50 14.93 49.25
C GLN A 823 -4.31 13.65 49.52
N TRP A 824 -4.01 12.55 48.82
CA TRP A 824 -4.56 11.22 49.05
C TRP A 824 -3.49 10.14 48.77
N PRO A 825 -3.61 8.93 49.35
CA PRO A 825 -2.55 7.91 49.26
C PRO A 825 -2.19 7.50 47.82
N GLN A 826 -3.19 7.30 46.98
CA GLN A 826 -3.06 6.81 45.61
C GLN A 826 -2.38 7.84 44.69
N ALA A 827 -2.33 9.12 45.06
CA ALA A 827 -1.67 10.17 44.29
C ALA A 827 -0.21 9.85 43.95
N ALA A 828 0.48 9.09 44.82
CA ALA A 828 1.87 8.64 44.61
C ALA A 828 2.08 7.86 43.29
N LYS A 829 1.00 7.25 42.78
CA LYS A 829 1.01 6.39 41.61
C LYS A 829 0.85 7.16 40.30
N HIS A 830 0.55 8.46 40.34
CA HIS A 830 0.30 9.23 39.12
C HIS A 830 1.55 9.40 38.27
N THR A 831 1.47 8.98 37.00
CA THR A 831 2.59 8.99 36.05
C THR A 831 2.21 9.34 34.61
N GLN A 832 0.92 9.39 34.27
CA GLN A 832 0.48 9.42 32.87
C GLN A 832 0.22 10.82 32.29
N TRP A 833 0.45 11.89 33.05
CA TRP A 833 0.30 13.24 32.51
C TRP A 833 1.35 13.51 31.39
N PRO A 834 0.97 14.10 30.24
CA PRO A 834 1.88 14.30 29.10
C PRO A 834 2.98 15.36 29.31
N GLY A 835 2.97 16.09 30.44
CA GLY A 835 4.00 17.06 30.82
C GLY A 835 4.43 16.96 32.29
N THR A 836 4.93 18.06 32.85
CA THR A 836 5.20 18.15 34.31
C THR A 836 3.91 18.41 35.09
N GLY A 837 2.88 18.94 34.43
CA GLY A 837 1.57 19.18 35.03
C GLY A 837 1.55 20.37 35.99
N ILE A 838 2.53 21.27 35.88
CA ILE A 838 2.68 22.45 36.75
C ILE A 838 2.71 23.75 35.94
N MET A 839 2.41 24.90 36.56
CA MET A 839 2.43 26.21 35.89
C MET A 839 3.75 26.48 35.17
N GLY A 840 3.66 26.97 33.93
CA GLY A 840 4.81 27.21 33.07
C GLY A 840 5.21 26.02 32.19
N ASP A 841 4.62 24.84 32.40
CA ASP A 841 4.63 23.76 31.42
C ASP A 841 3.60 24.04 30.32
N PRO A 842 3.99 24.10 29.03
CA PRO A 842 3.08 24.40 27.94
C PRO A 842 1.82 23.51 27.92
N ILE A 843 1.93 22.25 28.36
CA ILE A 843 0.80 21.32 28.38
C ILE A 843 -0.17 21.65 29.52
N PHE A 844 0.35 21.94 30.71
CA PHE A 844 -0.48 22.40 31.82
C PHE A 844 -1.14 23.75 31.50
N ASP A 845 -0.38 24.69 30.95
CA ASP A 845 -0.89 26.03 30.62
C ASP A 845 -1.98 25.95 29.55
N ALA A 846 -1.84 25.08 28.55
CA ALA A 846 -2.89 24.81 27.56
C ALA A 846 -4.14 24.18 28.18
N PHE A 847 -3.98 23.20 29.09
CA PHE A 847 -5.09 22.62 29.82
C PHE A 847 -5.82 23.67 30.69
N TYR A 848 -5.08 24.46 31.48
CA TYR A 848 -5.66 25.48 32.35
C TYR A 848 -6.36 26.58 31.54
N ALA A 849 -5.80 26.99 30.39
CA ALA A 849 -6.43 27.93 29.46
C ALA A 849 -7.76 27.42 28.87
N SER A 850 -7.98 26.09 28.83
CA SER A 850 -9.25 25.49 28.41
C SER A 850 -10.33 25.50 29.49
N THR A 851 -9.98 25.83 30.75
CA THR A 851 -10.93 25.86 31.86
C THR A 851 -11.74 27.16 31.91
N VAL A 852 -12.94 27.09 32.47
CA VAL A 852 -13.88 28.22 32.52
C VAL A 852 -14.60 28.30 33.88
N GLN A 853 -15.21 29.44 34.16
CA GLN A 853 -15.95 29.67 35.40
C GLN A 853 -17.15 28.71 35.56
N PHE A 854 -17.47 28.35 36.80
CA PHE A 854 -18.55 27.44 37.19
C PHE A 854 -19.50 28.01 38.24
N ILE A 855 -20.67 27.39 38.39
CA ILE A 855 -21.65 27.74 39.42
C ILE A 855 -21.59 26.74 40.58
N ASN A 856 -21.48 27.25 41.80
CA ASN A 856 -21.43 26.45 43.04
C ASN A 856 -22.83 26.09 43.56
N ASN A 857 -23.70 25.59 42.70
CA ASN A 857 -25.03 25.10 43.09
C ASN A 857 -25.38 23.84 42.29
N GLU A 858 -25.00 22.69 42.86
CA GLU A 858 -25.14 21.38 42.23
C GLU A 858 -26.61 21.04 41.97
N THR A 859 -27.51 21.27 42.93
CA THR A 859 -28.94 21.00 42.77
C THR A 859 -29.52 21.79 41.59
N TYR A 860 -29.18 23.08 41.49
CA TYR A 860 -29.64 23.92 40.38
C TYR A 860 -29.12 23.40 39.03
N LEU A 861 -27.82 23.15 38.91
CA LEU A 861 -27.19 22.65 37.69
C LEU A 861 -27.76 21.29 37.28
N GLN A 862 -27.85 20.34 38.21
CA GLN A 862 -28.39 19.01 37.97
C GLN A 862 -29.83 19.06 37.43
N ILE A 863 -30.71 19.87 38.02
CA ILE A 863 -32.10 20.03 37.53
C ILE A 863 -32.15 20.63 36.12
N ARG A 864 -31.31 21.64 35.83
CA ARG A 864 -31.29 22.28 34.50
C ARG A 864 -30.70 21.36 33.44
N THR A 865 -29.60 20.68 33.74
CA THR A 865 -28.99 19.71 32.84
C THR A 865 -29.91 18.52 32.61
N GLN A 866 -30.63 18.03 33.63
CA GLN A 866 -31.62 16.97 33.47
C GLN A 866 -32.72 17.36 32.47
N LYS A 867 -33.31 18.55 32.62
CA LYS A 867 -34.36 19.06 31.70
C LYS A 867 -33.85 19.20 30.26
N ALA A 868 -32.69 19.83 30.08
CA ALA A 868 -32.09 20.03 28.76
C ALA A 868 -31.65 18.70 28.13
N GLY A 869 -31.11 17.78 28.94
CA GLY A 869 -30.72 16.43 28.54
C GLY A 869 -31.90 15.59 28.08
N ALA A 870 -33.04 15.61 28.79
CA ALA A 870 -34.24 14.93 28.32
C ALA A 870 -34.77 15.51 27.00
N SER A 871 -34.73 16.84 26.85
CA SER A 871 -35.10 17.50 25.59
C SER A 871 -34.16 17.07 24.44
N LEU A 872 -32.87 16.87 24.73
CA LEU A 872 -31.89 16.33 23.78
C LEU A 872 -32.22 14.89 23.39
N LEU A 873 -32.55 14.02 24.34
CA LEU A 873 -32.96 12.65 24.02
C LEU A 873 -34.22 12.61 23.17
N ASP A 874 -35.22 13.43 23.51
CA ASP A 874 -36.47 13.54 22.75
C ASP A 874 -36.20 14.00 21.30
N ARG A 875 -35.25 14.92 21.10
CA ARG A 875 -34.84 15.38 19.77
C ARG A 875 -34.04 14.34 18.98
N ILE A 876 -33.21 13.55 19.65
CA ILE A 876 -32.46 12.45 19.00
C ILE A 876 -33.41 11.33 18.59
N GLY A 877 -34.43 11.04 19.40
CA GLY A 877 -35.52 10.13 19.06
C GLY A 877 -35.15 8.65 18.97
N LYS A 878 -33.95 8.27 19.44
CA LYS A 878 -33.47 6.89 19.53
C LYS A 878 -32.62 6.68 20.79
N PRO A 879 -32.48 5.44 21.29
CA PRO A 879 -31.64 5.15 22.46
C PRO A 879 -30.20 5.63 22.27
N VAL A 880 -29.59 6.16 23.34
CA VAL A 880 -28.22 6.69 23.34
C VAL A 880 -27.38 6.13 24.48
N ILE A 881 -26.06 6.24 24.38
CA ILE A 881 -25.13 6.03 25.50
C ILE A 881 -24.82 7.38 26.13
N LEU A 882 -24.97 7.49 27.45
CA LEU A 882 -24.66 8.70 28.21
C LEU A 882 -23.32 8.53 28.93
N LEU A 883 -22.32 9.34 28.55
CA LEU A 883 -20.99 9.36 29.15
C LEU A 883 -20.81 10.65 29.95
N GLY A 884 -20.67 10.53 31.28
CA GLY A 884 -20.47 11.65 32.19
C GLY A 884 -19.17 11.52 32.99
N HIS A 885 -18.39 12.61 33.06
CA HIS A 885 -17.15 12.68 33.84
C HIS A 885 -17.31 13.53 35.12
N SER A 886 -16.76 13.07 36.24
CA SER A 886 -16.65 13.87 37.48
C SER A 886 -18.02 14.41 37.94
N GLN A 887 -18.16 15.75 38.05
CA GLN A 887 -19.43 16.42 38.34
C GLN A 887 -20.57 15.97 37.42
N ALA A 888 -20.30 15.79 36.13
CA ALA A 888 -21.31 15.35 35.18
C ALA A 888 -21.69 13.88 35.31
N GLY A 889 -20.98 13.08 36.12
CA GLY A 889 -21.39 11.72 36.46
C GLY A 889 -22.77 11.64 37.15
N ALA A 890 -23.25 12.75 37.74
CA ALA A 890 -24.61 12.85 38.30
C ALA A 890 -25.71 12.99 37.22
N TYR A 891 -25.37 13.44 36.00
CA TYR A 891 -26.36 13.78 34.98
C TYR A 891 -26.94 12.56 34.25
N PRO A 892 -26.15 11.54 33.84
CA PRO A 892 -26.71 10.35 33.23
C PRO A 892 -27.79 9.66 34.08
N PRO A 893 -27.61 9.44 35.40
CA PRO A 893 -28.67 8.92 36.27
C PRO A 893 -29.95 9.77 36.25
N LEU A 894 -29.82 11.09 36.35
CA LEU A 894 -30.97 12.00 36.37
C LEU A 894 -31.71 12.06 35.04
N ILE A 895 -31.00 12.09 33.92
CA ILE A 895 -31.60 12.09 32.58
C ILE A 895 -32.31 10.75 32.33
N THR A 896 -31.67 9.64 32.72
CA THR A 896 -32.25 8.30 32.62
C THR A 896 -33.52 8.18 33.46
N ASP A 897 -33.56 8.78 34.65
CA ASP A 897 -34.74 8.73 35.52
C ASP A 897 -36.01 9.24 34.84
N ILE A 898 -35.90 10.26 33.99
CA ILE A 898 -37.04 10.86 33.29
C ILE A 898 -37.21 10.38 31.85
N ARG A 899 -36.22 9.70 31.28
CA ARG A 899 -36.23 9.12 29.91
C ARG A 899 -35.58 7.74 29.86
N PRO A 900 -36.04 6.76 30.66
CA PRO A 900 -35.36 5.47 30.77
C PRO A 900 -35.32 4.69 29.44
N HIS A 901 -36.37 4.83 28.62
CA HIS A 901 -36.49 4.14 27.33
C HIS A 901 -35.58 4.70 26.21
N LEU A 902 -34.97 5.87 26.41
CA LEU A 902 -34.06 6.50 25.45
C LEU A 902 -32.59 6.39 25.87
N VAL A 903 -32.29 5.65 26.93
CA VAL A 903 -30.93 5.41 27.38
C VAL A 903 -30.61 3.93 27.23
N HIS A 904 -29.64 3.64 26.39
CA HIS A 904 -29.14 2.28 26.19
C HIS A 904 -28.17 1.87 27.30
N ALA A 905 -27.26 2.77 27.71
CA ALA A 905 -26.30 2.54 28.78
C ALA A 905 -25.76 3.86 29.36
N MET A 906 -25.22 3.79 30.58
CA MET A 906 -24.55 4.90 31.26
C MET A 906 -23.08 4.55 31.52
N ILE A 907 -22.18 5.47 31.19
CA ILE A 907 -20.75 5.38 31.48
C ILE A 907 -20.38 6.55 32.39
N LEU A 908 -20.00 6.23 33.62
CA LEU A 908 -19.66 7.18 34.67
C LEU A 908 -18.15 7.14 34.88
N LEU A 909 -17.44 8.11 34.31
CA LEU A 909 -16.01 8.27 34.50
C LEU A 909 -15.76 9.02 35.80
N GLU A 910 -15.42 8.29 36.85
CA GLU A 910 -15.17 8.85 38.19
C GLU A 910 -16.29 9.81 38.62
N PRO A 911 -17.53 9.33 38.81
CA PRO A 911 -18.65 10.18 39.18
C PRO A 911 -18.41 10.82 40.54
N LYS A 912 -18.77 12.11 40.68
CA LYS A 912 -18.66 12.83 41.95
C LYS A 912 -19.35 12.05 43.09
N GLY A 913 -18.59 11.74 44.13
CA GLY A 913 -19.05 10.91 45.25
C GLY A 913 -18.20 11.16 46.51
N PRO A 914 -18.27 10.26 47.51
CA PRO A 914 -19.14 9.10 47.62
C PRO A 914 -20.62 9.48 47.86
N PRO A 915 -21.53 8.49 47.98
CA PRO A 915 -22.92 8.76 48.31
C PRO A 915 -23.11 9.49 49.65
N PHE A 916 -24.08 10.42 49.71
CA PHE A 916 -24.49 11.19 50.90
C PHE A 916 -23.46 12.13 51.56
N GLN A 917 -22.22 12.16 51.09
CA GLN A 917 -21.15 12.98 51.69
C GLN A 917 -20.01 13.24 50.71
N GLU A 918 -19.24 14.30 50.95
CA GLU A 918 -17.92 14.48 50.36
C GLU A 918 -16.86 13.60 51.04
N ALA A 919 -15.80 13.29 50.31
CA ALA A 919 -14.60 12.65 50.84
C ALA A 919 -13.33 13.31 50.26
N VAL A 920 -12.18 12.99 50.84
CA VAL A 920 -10.84 13.49 50.48
C VAL A 920 -10.61 14.97 50.78
N PHE A 921 -11.43 15.87 50.22
CA PHE A 921 -11.23 17.33 50.35
C PHE A 921 -12.17 18.01 51.34
N SER A 922 -13.23 17.33 51.76
CA SER A 922 -14.23 17.82 52.71
C SER A 922 -14.98 16.63 53.31
N ALA A 923 -15.61 16.84 54.46
CA ALA A 923 -16.54 15.91 55.10
C ALA A 923 -17.99 16.44 55.09
N ALA A 924 -18.30 17.38 54.19
CA ALA A 924 -19.62 17.97 54.06
C ALA A 924 -20.67 16.92 53.68
N LYS A 925 -21.86 17.01 54.28
CA LYS A 925 -23.03 16.24 53.83
C LYS A 925 -23.54 16.85 52.52
N THR A 926 -23.50 16.09 51.45
CA THR A 926 -23.94 16.47 50.10
C THR A 926 -24.68 15.29 49.47
N ARG A 927 -25.25 15.45 48.27
CA ARG A 927 -25.98 14.37 47.58
C ARG A 927 -27.03 13.69 48.48
N PRO A 928 -28.01 14.43 49.04
CA PRO A 928 -29.01 13.87 49.94
C PRO A 928 -29.77 12.68 49.33
N TRP A 929 -29.85 12.60 48.00
CA TRP A 929 -30.54 11.54 47.26
C TRP A 929 -29.63 10.35 46.89
N GLY A 930 -28.55 10.12 47.65
CA GLY A 930 -27.60 9.04 47.42
C GLY A 930 -26.43 9.54 46.58
N ILE A 931 -26.51 9.38 45.26
CA ILE A 931 -25.43 9.74 44.32
C ILE A 931 -25.61 11.11 43.65
N VAL A 932 -26.73 11.80 43.93
CA VAL A 932 -27.10 13.08 43.29
C VAL A 932 -27.67 14.07 44.31
N ASP A 933 -27.60 15.36 43.99
CA ASP A 933 -28.12 16.47 44.80
C ASP A 933 -29.55 16.86 44.44
N ALA A 934 -29.95 16.63 43.19
CA ALA A 934 -31.32 16.80 42.71
C ALA A 934 -32.19 15.56 43.06
N PRO A 935 -33.51 15.75 43.25
CA PRO A 935 -34.43 14.64 43.44
C PRO A 935 -34.36 13.61 42.30
N ILE A 936 -34.35 12.33 42.67
CA ILE A 936 -34.38 11.18 41.76
C ILE A 936 -35.41 10.15 42.26
N THR A 937 -36.06 9.44 41.34
CA THR A 937 -37.21 8.58 41.66
C THR A 937 -36.80 7.26 42.33
N TYR A 938 -37.28 7.04 43.55
CA TYR A 938 -37.10 5.80 44.31
C TYR A 938 -38.39 4.98 44.41
N ASP A 939 -38.24 3.67 44.62
CA ASP A 939 -39.29 2.75 45.05
C ASP A 939 -38.81 1.91 46.25
N PRO A 940 -39.45 2.00 47.43
CA PRO A 940 -40.54 2.92 47.77
C PRO A 940 -40.14 4.41 47.70
N PRO A 941 -41.08 5.34 47.44
CA PRO A 941 -40.78 6.76 47.23
C PRO A 941 -40.06 7.44 48.39
N VAL A 942 -39.06 8.27 48.06
CA VAL A 942 -38.37 9.19 48.98
C VAL A 942 -38.92 10.59 48.74
N VAL A 943 -39.45 11.21 49.78
CA VAL A 943 -39.95 12.59 49.76
C VAL A 943 -38.98 13.49 50.52
N ASP A 944 -38.51 13.02 51.67
CA ASP A 944 -37.52 13.70 52.51
C ASP A 944 -36.34 12.76 52.75
N PRO A 945 -35.19 12.97 52.07
CA PRO A 945 -34.04 12.08 52.20
C PRO A 945 -33.43 11.99 53.60
N ASP A 946 -33.64 12.97 54.48
CA ASP A 946 -33.12 12.91 55.84
C ASP A 946 -33.99 12.06 56.76
N ARG A 947 -35.30 11.98 56.47
CA ARG A 947 -36.25 11.13 57.19
C ARG A 947 -36.35 9.73 56.61
N ASP A 948 -36.37 9.63 55.28
CA ASP A 948 -36.81 8.43 54.58
C ASP A 948 -35.67 7.42 54.34
N PHE A 949 -34.40 7.87 54.38
CA PHE A 949 -33.23 7.00 54.37
C PHE A 949 -32.74 6.72 55.79
N VAL A 950 -32.66 5.45 56.16
CA VAL A 950 -31.86 5.01 57.30
C VAL A 950 -30.45 4.73 56.78
N LYS A 951 -29.45 5.49 57.22
CA LYS A 951 -28.07 5.44 56.70
C LYS A 951 -27.16 4.70 57.68
N VAL A 952 -26.29 3.84 57.18
CA VAL A 952 -25.32 3.06 57.96
C VAL A 952 -23.92 3.31 57.41
N LYS A 953 -22.97 3.51 58.32
CA LYS A 953 -21.55 3.62 57.98
C LYS A 953 -20.92 2.24 57.92
N HIS A 954 -20.27 1.95 56.80
CA HIS A 954 -19.47 0.74 56.61
C HIS A 954 -17.99 1.10 56.72
N PRO A 955 -17.20 0.33 57.47
CA PRO A 955 -15.77 0.58 57.60
C PRO A 955 -15.10 0.48 56.22
N PRO A 956 -13.97 1.18 56.00
CA PRO A 956 -13.22 1.09 54.77
C PRO A 956 -12.87 -0.35 54.39
N ALA A 957 -12.98 -0.68 53.09
CA ALA A 957 -12.59 -2.00 52.58
C ALA A 957 -11.07 -2.24 52.60
N GLY A 958 -10.27 -1.21 52.87
CA GLY A 958 -8.81 -1.26 52.96
C GLY A 958 -8.25 0.01 53.62
N ALA A 959 -6.96 -0.02 53.98
CA ALA A 959 -6.31 1.06 54.74
C ALA A 959 -6.32 2.42 54.03
N ASP A 960 -6.28 2.44 52.69
CA ASP A 960 -6.22 3.65 51.86
C ASP A 960 -7.59 4.03 51.24
N LEU A 961 -8.68 3.44 51.76
CA LEU A 961 -10.04 3.67 51.28
C LEU A 961 -10.86 4.47 52.30
N SER A 962 -11.89 5.16 51.84
CA SER A 962 -12.84 5.88 52.71
C SER A 962 -13.92 4.96 53.25
N GLU A 963 -14.56 5.35 54.35
CA GLU A 963 -15.80 4.71 54.81
C GLU A 963 -16.96 4.96 53.84
N CYS A 964 -17.84 3.97 53.66
CA CYS A 964 -19.05 4.13 52.84
C CYS A 964 -20.26 4.45 53.71
N VAL A 965 -21.06 5.45 53.31
CA VAL A 965 -22.40 5.67 53.87
C VAL A 965 -23.41 5.04 52.91
N LEU A 966 -24.06 3.97 53.35
CA LEU A 966 -25.03 3.20 52.57
C LEU A 966 -26.39 3.19 53.28
N GLN A 967 -27.43 2.66 52.62
CA GLN A 967 -28.73 2.43 53.26
C GLN A 967 -28.64 1.28 54.26
N ALA A 968 -29.43 1.32 55.33
CA ALA A 968 -29.57 0.20 56.26
C ALA A 968 -30.21 -1.02 55.57
N ARG A 969 -29.98 -2.20 56.13
CA ARG A 969 -30.67 -3.43 55.67
C ARG A 969 -32.15 -3.46 56.09
N GLU A 970 -32.47 -2.81 57.20
CA GLU A 970 -33.82 -2.68 57.73
C GLU A 970 -34.10 -1.19 58.04
N PRO A 971 -35.16 -0.58 57.48
CA PRO A 971 -36.07 -1.14 56.46
C PRO A 971 -35.31 -1.49 55.15
N PRO A 972 -35.87 -2.34 54.27
CA PRO A 972 -35.23 -2.72 53.02
C PRO A 972 -34.75 -1.49 52.22
N PRO A 973 -33.55 -1.54 51.61
CA PRO A 973 -33.05 -0.43 50.82
C PRO A 973 -34.01 -0.01 49.71
N ARG A 974 -34.17 1.29 49.55
CA ARG A 974 -34.98 1.89 48.48
C ARG A 974 -34.24 1.79 47.16
N ARG A 975 -34.98 1.47 46.10
CA ARG A 975 -34.44 1.17 44.78
C ARG A 975 -34.61 2.33 43.81
N LEU A 976 -33.63 2.59 42.95
CA LEU A 976 -33.69 3.61 41.90
C LEU A 976 -34.57 3.11 40.76
N LYS A 977 -35.88 3.36 40.87
CA LYS A 977 -36.95 2.71 40.10
C LYS A 977 -36.67 2.66 38.59
N ASN A 978 -36.25 3.78 38.01
CA ASN A 978 -36.12 3.92 36.56
C ASN A 978 -34.73 3.55 36.03
N LEU A 979 -33.78 3.19 36.90
CA LEU A 979 -32.40 2.86 36.53
C LEU A 979 -32.07 1.36 36.67
N VAL A 980 -32.97 0.58 37.30
CA VAL A 980 -32.70 -0.82 37.68
C VAL A 980 -32.25 -1.72 36.52
N ASP A 981 -32.78 -1.50 35.31
CA ASP A 981 -32.52 -2.34 34.13
C ASP A 981 -31.44 -1.77 33.19
N THR A 982 -31.00 -0.53 33.43
CA THR A 982 -30.02 0.15 32.58
C THR A 982 -28.59 -0.32 32.92
N PRO A 983 -27.78 -0.76 31.95
CA PRO A 983 -26.36 -1.01 32.15
C PRO A 983 -25.63 0.24 32.65
N ILE A 984 -24.79 0.07 33.69
CA ILE A 984 -23.99 1.16 34.26
C ILE A 984 -22.53 0.71 34.34
N LEU A 985 -21.64 1.45 33.72
CA LEU A 985 -20.20 1.29 33.89
C LEU A 985 -19.67 2.43 34.78
N VAL A 986 -19.03 2.10 35.89
CA VAL A 986 -18.23 3.05 36.68
C VAL A 986 -16.76 2.78 36.39
N VAL A 987 -16.04 3.78 35.89
CA VAL A 987 -14.60 3.67 35.59
C VAL A 987 -13.81 4.48 36.61
N THR A 988 -12.79 3.86 37.21
CA THR A 988 -11.96 4.49 38.25
C THR A 988 -10.47 4.30 37.92
N ALA A 989 -9.72 5.41 37.85
CA ALA A 989 -8.29 5.42 37.62
C ALA A 989 -7.48 5.21 38.90
N GLU A 990 -6.34 4.53 38.79
CA GLU A 990 -5.58 4.03 39.93
C GLU A 990 -5.04 5.15 40.85
N ALA A 991 -4.64 6.29 40.28
CA ALA A 991 -4.03 7.40 41.03
C ALA A 991 -5.00 8.56 41.33
N SER A 992 -6.26 8.45 40.91
CA SER A 992 -7.28 9.46 41.17
C SER A 992 -7.72 9.48 42.63
N TYR A 993 -8.18 10.63 43.12
CA TYR A 993 -8.81 10.73 44.44
C TYR A 993 -10.12 9.94 44.52
N HIS A 994 -10.73 9.62 43.38
CA HIS A 994 -11.89 8.73 43.27
C HIS A 994 -11.58 7.27 43.64
N ALA A 995 -10.33 6.82 43.47
CA ALA A 995 -9.91 5.48 43.90
C ALA A 995 -10.12 5.23 45.40
N VAL A 996 -10.26 6.29 46.19
CA VAL A 996 -10.53 6.24 47.63
C VAL A 996 -11.98 5.83 47.93
N TYR A 997 -12.93 6.08 47.02
CA TYR A 997 -14.37 6.00 47.34
C TYR A 997 -15.32 5.53 46.25
N ASP A 998 -14.94 5.43 44.97
CA ASP A 998 -15.86 5.05 43.89
C ASP A 998 -16.51 3.68 44.11
N TYR A 999 -15.83 2.77 44.82
CA TYR A 999 -16.40 1.49 45.23
C TYR A 999 -17.67 1.67 46.10
N CYS A 1000 -17.75 2.73 46.92
CA CYS A 1000 -18.96 3.07 47.68
C CYS A 1000 -20.11 3.47 46.75
N THR A 1001 -19.83 4.19 45.66
CA THR A 1001 -20.83 4.55 44.65
C THR A 1001 -21.40 3.30 43.97
N VAL A 1002 -20.53 2.35 43.61
CA VAL A 1002 -20.93 1.07 43.02
C VAL A 1002 -21.76 0.25 44.00
N GLU A 1003 -21.33 0.12 45.25
CA GLU A 1003 -22.09 -0.61 46.28
C GLU A 1003 -23.45 0.04 46.55
N PHE A 1004 -23.54 1.37 46.56
CA PHE A 1004 -24.81 2.06 46.65
C PHE A 1004 -25.73 1.77 45.47
N LEU A 1005 -25.21 1.80 44.23
CA LEU A 1005 -25.99 1.48 43.02
C LEU A 1005 -26.52 0.04 43.06
N ARG A 1006 -25.68 -0.92 43.47
CA ARG A 1006 -26.09 -2.32 43.68
C ARG A 1006 -27.21 -2.43 44.71
N GLN A 1007 -27.02 -1.76 45.85
CA GLN A 1007 -28.00 -1.73 46.93
C GLN A 1007 -29.32 -1.08 46.51
N ALA A 1008 -29.25 -0.05 45.66
CA ALA A 1008 -30.40 0.63 45.07
C ALA A 1008 -31.03 -0.15 43.90
N GLY A 1009 -30.62 -1.40 43.68
CA GLY A 1009 -31.27 -2.31 42.73
C GLY A 1009 -30.79 -2.20 41.29
N CYS A 1010 -29.72 -1.45 41.00
CA CYS A 1010 -29.07 -1.42 39.69
C CYS A 1010 -28.16 -2.66 39.54
N GLY A 1011 -28.75 -3.81 39.21
CA GLY A 1011 -28.04 -5.10 39.18
C GLY A 1011 -27.00 -5.25 38.06
N ARG A 1012 -27.08 -4.40 37.02
CA ARG A 1012 -26.18 -4.38 35.85
C ARG A 1012 -25.08 -3.32 35.97
N VAL A 1013 -24.68 -2.98 37.19
CA VAL A 1013 -23.57 -2.07 37.45
C VAL A 1013 -22.24 -2.83 37.49
N GLU A 1014 -21.31 -2.41 36.64
CA GLU A 1014 -19.94 -2.92 36.57
C GLU A 1014 -18.95 -1.85 37.06
N HIS A 1015 -17.92 -2.30 37.77
CA HIS A 1015 -16.84 -1.44 38.26
C HIS A 1015 -15.55 -1.78 37.54
N MET A 1016 -15.10 -0.86 36.70
CA MET A 1016 -13.87 -0.94 35.94
C MET A 1016 -12.75 -0.19 36.69
N GLU A 1017 -12.03 -0.92 37.54
CA GLU A 1017 -10.83 -0.42 38.21
C GLU A 1017 -9.61 -0.61 37.31
N LEU A 1018 -9.17 0.47 36.64
CA LEU A 1018 -8.13 0.41 35.61
C LEU A 1018 -6.83 -0.25 36.11
N GLY A 1019 -6.41 0.05 37.34
CA GLY A 1019 -5.21 -0.53 37.94
C GLY A 1019 -5.27 -2.05 38.09
N ARG A 1020 -6.46 -2.63 38.31
CA ARG A 1020 -6.66 -4.10 38.36
C ARG A 1020 -6.60 -4.75 36.98
N MET A 1021 -6.90 -3.99 35.93
CA MET A 1021 -6.80 -4.42 34.53
C MET A 1021 -5.40 -4.24 33.93
N GLY A 1022 -4.43 -3.75 34.72
CA GLY A 1022 -3.07 -3.50 34.25
C GLY A 1022 -2.86 -2.12 33.62
N ILE A 1023 -3.91 -1.29 33.51
CA ILE A 1023 -3.82 0.10 33.05
C ILE A 1023 -3.49 0.99 34.26
N ARG A 1024 -2.23 1.44 34.36
CA ARG A 1024 -1.68 2.00 35.61
C ARG A 1024 -1.23 3.44 35.50
N GLY A 1025 -1.26 4.10 36.65
CA GLY A 1025 -0.72 5.44 36.87
C GLY A 1025 -1.57 6.61 36.36
N ASN A 1026 -2.81 6.32 35.96
CA ASN A 1026 -3.76 7.34 35.51
C ASN A 1026 -4.38 8.13 36.67
N GLY A 1027 -4.54 9.44 36.47
CA GLY A 1027 -5.18 10.36 37.41
C GLY A 1027 -6.64 10.65 37.04
N HIS A 1028 -7.21 11.70 37.63
CA HIS A 1028 -8.61 12.09 37.42
C HIS A 1028 -8.94 12.49 35.97
N MET A 1029 -7.93 12.96 35.24
CA MET A 1029 -8.04 13.42 33.84
C MET A 1029 -7.66 12.32 32.85
N MET A 1030 -8.01 11.07 33.15
CA MET A 1030 -7.53 9.89 32.43
C MET A 1030 -7.71 9.92 30.90
N PHE A 1031 -8.72 10.62 30.39
CA PHE A 1031 -8.98 10.77 28.95
C PHE A 1031 -8.05 11.79 28.26
N LEU A 1032 -7.38 12.65 29.02
CA LEU A 1032 -6.39 13.64 28.56
C LEU A 1032 -4.93 13.15 28.73
N GLU A 1033 -4.73 11.98 29.33
CA GLU A 1033 -3.41 11.44 29.66
C GLU A 1033 -2.78 10.65 28.50
N ARG A 1034 -1.49 10.32 28.62
CA ARG A 1034 -0.69 9.70 27.55
C ARG A 1034 -1.33 8.43 27.01
N ASN A 1035 -1.66 7.49 27.89
CA ASN A 1035 -2.27 6.20 27.56
C ASN A 1035 -3.81 6.24 27.49
N SER A 1036 -4.43 7.41 27.29
CA SER A 1036 -5.90 7.50 27.31
C SER A 1036 -6.60 6.67 26.24
N GLY A 1037 -5.91 6.30 25.16
CA GLY A 1037 -6.43 5.37 24.13
C GLY A 1037 -6.61 3.95 24.64
N GLU A 1038 -5.76 3.48 25.58
CA GLU A 1038 -5.93 2.17 26.23
C GLU A 1038 -7.23 2.12 27.03
N ILE A 1039 -7.52 3.22 27.73
CA ILE A 1039 -8.74 3.38 28.53
C ILE A 1039 -9.97 3.47 27.63
N GLN A 1040 -9.90 4.29 26.57
CA GLN A 1040 -11.00 4.42 25.60
C GLN A 1040 -11.35 3.07 24.99
N LYS A 1041 -10.33 2.28 24.63
CA LYS A 1041 -10.51 0.95 24.06
C LYS A 1041 -11.25 0.00 24.99
N VAL A 1042 -10.89 -0.08 26.27
CA VAL A 1042 -11.61 -0.98 27.20
C VAL A 1042 -13.03 -0.52 27.49
N VAL A 1043 -13.29 0.80 27.43
CA VAL A 1043 -14.65 1.36 27.51
C VAL A 1043 -15.45 1.00 26.26
N GLU A 1044 -14.86 1.10 25.07
CA GLU A 1044 -15.48 0.67 23.80
C GLU A 1044 -15.79 -0.83 23.79
N GLU A 1045 -14.85 -1.66 24.25
CA GLU A 1045 -15.05 -3.11 24.33
C GLU A 1045 -16.18 -3.48 25.29
N TRP A 1046 -16.41 -2.67 26.32
CA TRP A 1046 -17.58 -2.82 27.18
C TRP A 1046 -18.87 -2.42 26.45
N ILE A 1047 -18.86 -1.34 25.67
CA ILE A 1047 -20.00 -0.92 24.84
C ILE A 1047 -20.38 -2.02 23.83
N GLN A 1048 -19.41 -2.63 23.15
CA GLN A 1048 -19.66 -3.67 22.14
C GLN A 1048 -20.25 -4.98 22.70
N LYS A 1049 -20.16 -5.19 24.02
CA LYS A 1049 -20.71 -6.38 24.69
C LYS A 1049 -22.19 -6.26 25.04
N LEU A 1050 -22.76 -5.04 24.95
CA LEU A 1050 -24.17 -4.75 25.23
C LEU A 1050 -25.06 -5.13 24.04
#